data_AF-A0A6P4YBY0-F1
#
_entry.id   AF-A0A6P4YBY0-F1
#
_cell.length_a   1.000
_cell.length_b   1.000
_cell.length_c   1.000
_cell.angle_alpha   90.00
_cell.angle_beta   90.00
_cell.angle_gamma   90.00
#
_symmetry.space_group_name_H-M   'P 1'
#
loop_
_entity.id
_entity.type
_entity.pdbx_description
1 polymer ?
#
loop_
_entity_poly.entity_id
_entity_poly.type
_entity_poly.pdbx_seq_one_letter_code
_entity_poly.pdbx_strand_id
1 'polypeptide(L)'
;MAGRVVYSSAVILLLCVVQISLTSDSHYTNYWVVRVPGGEAAARDVAARNGFKYLHKFDHLADHYTLLHDQTEARSKRSADNVNTKLASDPQVHWLAQQVAHKRVKRQLFADEDPFAWKEETFVGDEYPDISLSESRREEMMAKRGEIPDEQSSEVEQEKKSSDGDKAEARAAVDDFVNSVIEQGHSEKVDHMVKFNDPEYSRMWYLHNDGQTKGPKGLDINVIPAWVNGYTGKGIVATIVDDGFDYTHPDLKRNYDPEASFDYSDPKNLNGNPMPVPESSDPMNHGTKCAGEVAMEADNDNCGVGVAYDAKIGGIRLITGPTSDAQEAAALSHKRDHIDVYSCCWGPSDNGRTVQAPGELVSRILEDSTTYGRNKRGNVYIWASGNGGTNDDDCGADGYVSSIYTIAVGAISVDGLSSYYAESCSPTMAVVPTGGQHRMDDFNGDLAKMVLRGEVYERNVITTDTNHKCTDHFQGTSSAAPLATGIVALTLQANPDLTWRDVQHIVVRGAKVPNPEEPGWSLNGADLQVHHKYGFGMMDASAMVKLAQEWTNVGHQHRCVVTYDGPERDIPAGGEVELELEADGCHDTRDLVEVLEHVQSVMTIDHQRRGDLSVKLTSPSGTESQLMSTRSQDDSSDGFQEWPFMTVYNWGEDPSGKWTVAVKDNPGSRRKRSNEPVGKVRAWSLVLWGTRDEDKFDQRAAEMEKAARCVDAEDKEDCALKALVSDFTKDFTDEVMPNDIVPADEMESQKAEEGVSIDGLLNTFYHAVDKIQREKGNKNDKIPVTVEQARKFISNMERQDPAWLKHQINELEDLIQTMKKMDKREEEK
;
A
#
# COMPACT_ATOMS: atom_id res chain seq x y z
N MET A 1 -41.23 -44.71 -12.73
CA MET A 1 -40.48 -45.87 -12.19
C MET A 1 -39.07 -45.41 -11.92
N ALA A 2 -38.61 -45.61 -10.67
CA ALA A 2 -37.23 -45.46 -10.21
C ALA A 2 -36.25 -46.24 -11.12
N GLY A 3 -34.95 -45.98 -11.17
CA GLY A 3 -34.09 -45.11 -10.38
C GLY A 3 -32.62 -45.47 -10.65
N ARG A 4 -31.75 -44.51 -10.33
CA ARG A 4 -30.35 -44.58 -9.87
C ARG A 4 -29.46 -45.74 -10.37
N VAL A 5 -28.46 -45.35 -11.16
CA VAL A 5 -27.23 -46.10 -11.43
C VAL A 5 -26.20 -45.74 -10.36
N VAL A 6 -25.66 -46.76 -9.69
CA VAL A 6 -24.50 -46.69 -8.80
C VAL A 6 -23.28 -47.16 -9.61
N TYR A 7 -22.21 -46.37 -9.66
CA TYR A 7 -20.88 -46.88 -10.02
C TYR A 7 -19.78 -46.28 -9.14
N SER A 8 -19.22 -47.16 -8.31
CA SER A 8 -17.80 -47.40 -8.06
C SER A 8 -16.89 -46.20 -7.78
N SER A 9 -16.70 -45.94 -6.49
CA SER A 9 -15.60 -45.15 -5.92
C SER A 9 -14.25 -45.86 -6.12
N ALA A 10 -13.44 -45.39 -7.06
CA ALA A 10 -12.00 -45.54 -7.08
C ALA A 10 -11.43 -44.53 -8.08
N VAL A 11 -10.29 -43.93 -7.72
CA VAL A 11 -9.50 -42.94 -8.47
C VAL A 11 -9.90 -41.48 -8.20
N ILE A 12 -9.04 -40.78 -7.45
CA ILE A 12 -8.50 -39.40 -7.61
C ILE A 12 -8.21 -38.85 -6.20
N LEU A 13 -6.95 -38.97 -5.76
CA LEU A 13 -6.36 -38.10 -4.74
C LEU A 13 -4.86 -38.06 -5.02
N LEU A 14 -4.53 -37.28 -6.04
CA LEU A 14 -3.18 -36.84 -6.39
C LEU A 14 -3.32 -35.60 -7.28
N LEU A 15 -3.86 -34.54 -6.69
CA LEU A 15 -3.67 -33.18 -7.21
C LEU A 15 -2.48 -32.59 -6.47
N CYS A 16 -1.29 -32.99 -6.92
CA CYS A 16 -0.11 -32.15 -6.76
C CYS A 16 -0.47 -30.79 -7.37
N VAL A 17 -0.34 -29.72 -6.59
CA VAL A 17 -0.27 -28.35 -7.10
C VAL A 17 1.00 -28.28 -7.96
N VAL A 18 0.84 -28.60 -9.24
CA VAL A 18 1.82 -28.34 -10.27
C VAL A 18 1.35 -27.04 -10.93
N GLN A 19 1.67 -25.91 -10.30
CA GLN A 19 1.73 -24.64 -10.99
C GLN A 19 2.86 -24.76 -12.02
N ILE A 20 2.52 -25.06 -13.27
CA ILE A 20 3.39 -24.78 -14.40
C ILE A 20 3.03 -23.36 -14.84
N SER A 21 3.66 -22.37 -14.20
CA SER A 21 3.76 -21.03 -14.76
C SER A 21 4.70 -21.09 -15.96
N LEU A 22 4.16 -21.35 -17.15
CA LEU A 22 4.87 -21.06 -18.39
C LEU A 22 4.82 -19.56 -18.60
N THR A 23 5.71 -18.83 -17.90
CA THR A 23 6.29 -17.50 -18.24
C THR A 23 7.01 -16.78 -17.09
N SER A 24 7.17 -17.35 -15.90
CA SER A 24 7.89 -16.62 -14.83
C SER A 24 9.41 -16.78 -14.89
N ASP A 25 10.13 -15.67 -14.84
CA ASP A 25 11.60 -15.60 -14.63
C ASP A 25 12.00 -15.98 -13.18
N SER A 26 11.04 -16.47 -12.38
CA SER A 26 11.22 -16.85 -10.99
C SER A 26 11.88 -18.21 -10.83
N HIS A 27 12.61 -18.40 -9.74
CA HIS A 27 13.23 -19.68 -9.44
C HIS A 27 13.29 -19.95 -7.94
N TYR A 28 13.09 -21.20 -7.56
CA TYR A 28 13.36 -21.67 -6.22
C TYR A 28 14.85 -21.54 -5.92
N THR A 29 15.14 -21.06 -4.71
CA THR A 29 16.50 -20.92 -4.19
C THR A 29 16.84 -22.05 -3.25
N ASN A 30 18.08 -22.05 -2.75
CA ASN A 30 18.51 -22.92 -1.66
C ASN A 30 18.42 -22.25 -0.28
N TYR A 31 17.58 -21.22 -0.14
CA TYR A 31 17.25 -20.58 1.13
C TYR A 31 15.85 -20.95 1.61
N TRP A 32 15.72 -21.03 2.93
CA TRP A 32 14.47 -21.24 3.63
C TRP A 32 14.32 -20.18 4.71
N VAL A 33 13.08 -19.75 4.95
CA VAL A 33 12.73 -19.11 6.21
C VAL A 33 11.98 -20.14 7.04
N VAL A 34 12.31 -20.22 8.32
CA VAL A 34 11.62 -21.08 9.28
C VAL A 34 11.16 -20.26 10.48
N ARG A 35 10.03 -20.66 11.06
CA ARG A 35 9.63 -20.23 12.39
C ARG A 35 9.99 -21.32 13.40
N VAL A 36 10.93 -21.01 14.28
CA VAL A 36 11.43 -21.96 15.31
C VAL A 36 11.38 -21.29 16.68
N PRO A 37 10.40 -21.59 17.53
CA PRO A 37 10.35 -21.06 18.89
C PRO A 37 11.57 -21.48 19.72
N GLY A 38 11.93 -20.67 20.71
CA GLY A 38 13.06 -20.95 21.61
C GLY A 38 14.35 -20.20 21.24
N GLY A 39 14.29 -19.25 20.31
CA GLY A 39 15.39 -18.35 20.01
C GLY A 39 16.43 -18.92 19.04
N GLU A 40 17.48 -18.13 18.78
CA GLU A 40 18.53 -18.50 17.82
C GLU A 40 19.23 -19.83 18.13
N ALA A 41 19.35 -20.19 19.42
CA ALA A 41 19.97 -21.45 19.82
C ALA A 41 19.17 -22.66 19.30
N ALA A 42 17.83 -22.61 19.42
CA ALA A 42 16.94 -23.63 18.91
C ALA A 42 16.99 -23.68 17.37
N ALA A 43 16.96 -22.52 16.71
CA ALA A 43 17.07 -22.42 15.26
C ALA A 43 18.40 -22.99 14.71
N ARG A 44 19.53 -22.71 15.39
CA ARG A 44 20.84 -23.27 15.03
C ARG A 44 20.89 -24.78 15.20
N ASP A 45 20.29 -25.32 16.27
CA ASP A 45 20.19 -26.77 16.48
C ASP A 45 19.34 -27.44 15.39
N VAL A 46 18.13 -26.92 15.14
CA VAL A 46 17.23 -27.35 14.05
C VAL A 46 17.96 -27.34 12.72
N ALA A 47 18.67 -26.25 12.40
CA ALA A 47 19.42 -26.14 11.16
C ALA A 47 20.46 -27.26 11.06
N ALA A 48 21.33 -27.39 12.07
CA ALA A 48 22.42 -28.37 12.07
C ALA A 48 21.94 -29.81 11.94
N ARG A 49 20.89 -30.21 12.67
CA ARG A 49 20.38 -31.60 12.64
C ARG A 49 19.60 -31.94 11.37
N ASN A 50 19.08 -30.94 10.66
CA ASN A 50 18.42 -31.15 9.37
C ASN A 50 19.34 -31.02 8.16
N GLY A 51 20.60 -30.60 8.35
CA GLY A 51 21.59 -30.44 7.27
C GLY A 51 21.61 -29.03 6.66
N PHE A 52 21.12 -28.04 7.40
CA PHE A 52 21.11 -26.62 7.02
C PHE A 52 22.19 -25.84 7.79
N LYS A 53 22.57 -24.71 7.22
CA LYS A 53 23.32 -23.65 7.90
C LYS A 53 22.36 -22.56 8.34
N TYR A 54 22.46 -22.16 9.60
CA TYR A 54 21.83 -20.93 10.08
C TYR A 54 22.55 -19.71 9.49
N LEU A 55 21.79 -18.74 8.97
CA LEU A 55 22.33 -17.47 8.48
C LEU A 55 22.09 -16.34 9.48
N HIS A 56 20.85 -15.87 9.60
CA HIS A 56 20.48 -14.74 10.46
C HIS A 56 19.03 -14.83 10.92
N LYS A 57 18.69 -14.02 11.93
CA LYS A 57 17.34 -13.80 12.44
C LYS A 57 16.69 -12.62 11.69
N PHE A 58 15.37 -12.58 11.65
CA PHE A 58 14.60 -11.37 11.30
C PHE A 58 14.39 -10.50 12.55
N ASP A 59 14.72 -9.21 12.46
CA ASP A 59 14.62 -8.30 13.62
C ASP A 59 13.17 -8.12 14.09
N HIS A 60 12.23 -8.08 13.15
CA HIS A 60 10.83 -7.73 13.42
C HIS A 60 9.84 -8.88 13.22
N LEU A 61 10.31 -10.08 12.85
CA LEU A 61 9.51 -11.30 12.83
C LEU A 61 9.99 -12.24 13.93
N ALA A 62 9.21 -12.34 15.01
CA ALA A 62 9.56 -13.16 16.17
C ALA A 62 9.76 -14.62 15.76
N ASP A 63 10.86 -15.22 16.22
CA ASP A 63 11.24 -16.61 15.94
C ASP A 63 11.41 -16.98 14.46
N HIS A 64 11.55 -16.01 13.55
CA HIS A 64 11.83 -16.28 12.14
C HIS A 64 13.33 -16.20 11.84
N TYR A 65 13.82 -17.20 11.09
CA TYR A 65 15.24 -17.36 10.78
C TYR A 65 15.47 -17.80 9.35
N THR A 66 16.51 -17.26 8.72
CA THR A 66 16.96 -17.68 7.39
C THR A 66 17.94 -18.83 7.51
N LEU A 67 17.66 -19.92 6.79
CA LEU A 67 18.49 -21.11 6.69
C LEU A 67 18.97 -21.34 5.25
N LEU A 68 20.15 -21.92 5.09
CA LEU A 68 20.75 -22.30 3.81
C LEU A 68 20.97 -23.80 3.73
N HIS A 69 20.58 -24.44 2.63
CA HIS A 69 20.86 -25.86 2.37
C HIS A 69 21.86 -26.01 1.21
N ASP A 70 23.14 -26.28 1.52
CA ASP A 70 24.22 -26.30 0.51
C ASP A 70 24.06 -27.39 -0.56
N GLN A 71 23.31 -28.46 -0.27
CA GLN A 71 23.11 -29.58 -1.20
C GLN A 71 21.96 -29.33 -2.18
N THR A 72 21.15 -28.28 -1.96
CA THR A 72 20.13 -27.87 -2.92
C THR A 72 20.74 -26.90 -3.92
N GLU A 73 20.39 -27.06 -5.18
CA GLU A 73 20.75 -26.13 -6.26
C GLU A 73 20.33 -24.71 -5.89
N ALA A 74 21.23 -23.74 -6.07
CA ALA A 74 20.95 -22.34 -5.78
C ALA A 74 19.85 -21.74 -6.69
N ARG A 75 19.61 -22.37 -7.84
CA ARG A 75 18.57 -21.97 -8.80
C ARG A 75 17.87 -23.20 -9.38
N SER A 76 16.57 -23.33 -9.11
CA SER A 76 15.74 -24.43 -9.60
C SER A 76 14.39 -23.94 -10.11
N LYS A 77 13.87 -24.57 -11.17
CA LYS A 77 12.48 -24.36 -11.62
C LYS A 77 11.45 -25.14 -10.80
N ARG A 78 11.90 -26.02 -9.91
CA ARG A 78 11.05 -26.89 -9.10
C ARG A 78 11.40 -26.74 -7.62
N SER A 79 10.39 -26.83 -6.78
CA SER A 79 10.57 -26.87 -5.33
C SER A 79 11.37 -28.11 -4.92
N ALA A 80 12.07 -28.00 -3.80
CA ALA A 80 12.82 -29.10 -3.21
C ALA A 80 11.94 -29.86 -2.19
N ASP A 81 10.86 -30.49 -2.69
CA ASP A 81 9.81 -31.09 -1.86
C ASP A 81 10.33 -32.08 -0.81
N ASN A 82 11.35 -32.87 -1.16
CA ASN A 82 11.98 -33.81 -0.23
C ASN A 82 12.67 -33.10 0.95
N VAL A 83 13.29 -31.95 0.68
CA VAL A 83 13.95 -31.12 1.70
C VAL A 83 12.89 -30.41 2.55
N ASN A 84 11.85 -29.86 1.92
CA ASN A 84 10.71 -29.24 2.61
C ASN A 84 10.05 -30.23 3.58
N THR A 85 9.69 -31.42 3.10
CA THR A 85 9.04 -32.47 3.89
C THR A 85 9.92 -32.90 5.07
N LYS A 86 11.23 -33.05 4.86
CA LYS A 86 12.16 -33.42 5.93
C LYS A 86 12.23 -32.32 7.00
N LEU A 87 12.39 -31.06 6.61
CA LEU A 87 12.47 -29.95 7.55
C LEU A 87 11.15 -29.73 8.31
N ALA A 88 10.01 -29.86 7.63
CA ALA A 88 8.68 -29.77 8.24
C ALA A 88 8.41 -30.89 9.26
N SER A 89 9.04 -32.06 9.10
CA SER A 89 8.90 -33.17 10.06
C SER A 89 9.60 -32.92 11.39
N ASP A 90 10.39 -31.86 11.50
CA ASP A 90 11.04 -31.47 12.75
C ASP A 90 10.02 -30.82 13.70
N PRO A 91 9.81 -31.36 14.92
CA PRO A 91 8.77 -30.86 15.83
C PRO A 91 9.00 -29.43 16.34
N GLN A 92 10.20 -28.85 16.17
CA GLN A 92 10.47 -27.46 16.54
C GLN A 92 10.24 -26.48 15.37
N VAL A 93 9.99 -26.96 14.16
CA VAL A 93 9.67 -26.12 12.99
C VAL A 93 8.16 -25.94 12.94
N HIS A 94 7.69 -24.73 13.27
CA HIS A 94 6.26 -24.41 13.29
C HIS A 94 5.74 -23.93 11.94
N TRP A 95 6.63 -23.40 11.10
CA TRP A 95 6.33 -22.93 9.75
C TRP A 95 7.64 -22.92 8.95
N LEU A 96 7.56 -23.15 7.64
CA LEU A 96 8.70 -22.96 6.75
C LEU A 96 8.25 -22.57 5.34
N ALA A 97 9.08 -21.76 4.69
CA ALA A 97 8.93 -21.46 3.27
C ALA A 97 10.28 -21.55 2.56
N GLN A 98 10.34 -22.39 1.52
CA GLN A 98 11.45 -22.33 0.56
C GLN A 98 11.34 -21.03 -0.22
N GLN A 99 12.42 -20.24 -0.25
CA GLN A 99 12.39 -18.93 -0.87
C GLN A 99 12.42 -19.03 -2.39
N VAL A 100 11.54 -18.30 -3.05
CA VAL A 100 11.48 -18.12 -4.50
C VAL A 100 12.03 -16.73 -4.82
N ALA A 101 13.01 -16.66 -5.71
CA ALA A 101 13.53 -15.40 -6.19
C ALA A 101 12.71 -14.93 -7.41
N HIS A 102 12.20 -13.71 -7.34
CA HIS A 102 11.44 -13.04 -8.39
C HIS A 102 12.25 -11.91 -9.00
N LYS A 103 12.04 -11.64 -10.29
CA LYS A 103 12.63 -10.45 -10.92
C LYS A 103 11.84 -9.22 -10.49
N ARG A 104 12.54 -8.19 -10.03
CA ARG A 104 12.01 -6.83 -9.85
C ARG A 104 12.56 -5.93 -10.93
N VAL A 105 11.74 -4.99 -11.39
CA VAL A 105 12.15 -3.98 -12.37
C VAL A 105 12.14 -2.62 -11.70
N LYS A 106 13.17 -1.82 -12.00
CA LYS A 106 13.21 -0.39 -11.69
C LYS A 106 12.21 0.32 -12.58
N ARG A 107 11.52 1.33 -12.06
CA ARG A 107 10.55 2.14 -12.82
C ARG A 107 11.17 3.40 -13.42
N GLN A 108 12.43 3.29 -13.85
CA GLN A 108 13.09 4.30 -14.69
C GLN A 108 12.98 3.88 -16.15
N LEU A 109 12.79 4.84 -17.04
CA LEU A 109 12.90 4.62 -18.47
C LEU A 109 14.39 4.60 -18.84
N PHE A 110 14.88 3.47 -19.35
CA PHE A 110 16.29 3.31 -19.72
C PHE A 110 16.69 4.36 -20.76
N ALA A 111 17.75 5.12 -20.47
CA ALA A 111 18.44 5.96 -21.46
C ALA A 111 19.32 5.12 -22.42
N ASP A 112 19.53 3.82 -22.14
CA ASP A 112 20.50 2.99 -22.86
C ASP A 112 20.01 2.42 -24.21
N GLU A 113 18.80 2.77 -24.65
CA GLU A 113 18.40 2.72 -26.07
C GLU A 113 17.98 4.10 -26.60
N ASP A 114 18.57 5.18 -26.08
CA ASP A 114 18.61 6.43 -26.82
C ASP A 114 19.73 6.36 -27.88
N PRO A 115 19.41 6.32 -29.19
CA PRO A 115 20.43 6.46 -30.24
C PRO A 115 21.18 7.80 -30.20
N PHE A 116 20.83 8.72 -29.29
CA PHE A 116 21.41 10.05 -29.12
C PHE A 116 22.26 10.23 -27.84
N ALA A 117 22.60 9.16 -27.10
CA ALA A 117 23.57 9.24 -26.01
C ALA A 117 24.97 9.67 -26.53
N TRP A 118 25.29 10.95 -26.41
CA TRP A 118 26.53 11.54 -26.91
C TRP A 118 27.75 10.98 -26.18
N LYS A 119 28.70 10.44 -26.95
CA LYS A 119 30.08 10.27 -26.49
C LYS A 119 30.73 11.65 -26.43
N GLU A 120 31.14 12.07 -25.23
CA GLU A 120 32.01 13.23 -25.04
C GLU A 120 33.35 13.00 -25.73
N GLU A 121 33.52 13.57 -26.92
CA GLU A 121 34.83 13.97 -27.42
C GLU A 121 34.79 15.45 -27.81
N THR A 122 35.37 16.26 -26.92
CA THR A 122 35.99 17.57 -27.18
C THR A 122 35.15 18.63 -27.90
N PHE A 123 34.63 19.61 -27.14
CA PHE A 123 34.53 20.97 -27.66
C PHE A 123 35.00 21.98 -26.61
N VAL A 124 36.22 22.47 -26.84
CA VAL A 124 36.76 23.71 -26.28
C VAL A 124 36.41 24.81 -27.29
N GLY A 125 35.79 25.91 -26.85
CA GLY A 125 35.72 27.12 -27.67
C GLY A 125 34.52 28.01 -27.38
N ASP A 126 34.82 29.19 -26.87
CA ASP A 126 33.95 30.36 -26.74
C ASP A 126 33.31 30.78 -28.08
N GLU A 127 32.00 31.03 -28.10
CA GLU A 127 31.26 32.08 -28.86
C GLU A 127 29.76 31.74 -28.92
N TYR A 128 28.93 32.42 -28.11
CA TYR A 128 27.47 32.44 -28.28
C TYR A 128 27.08 33.46 -29.37
N PRO A 129 26.25 33.12 -30.37
CA PRO A 129 25.59 34.11 -31.19
C PRO A 129 24.34 34.64 -30.47
N ASP A 130 24.30 35.96 -30.28
CA ASP A 130 23.14 36.74 -29.88
C ASP A 130 22.06 36.67 -30.97
N ILE A 131 20.86 36.21 -30.62
CA ILE A 131 19.71 36.16 -31.53
C ILE A 131 18.51 36.86 -30.89
N SER A 132 18.56 38.20 -30.88
CA SER A 132 17.35 39.01 -30.91
C SER A 132 16.69 38.85 -32.29
N LEU A 133 15.56 38.14 -32.37
CA LEU A 133 14.71 38.13 -33.57
C LEU A 133 13.34 38.75 -33.26
N SER A 134 12.97 39.65 -34.17
CA SER A 134 12.03 40.77 -34.04
C SER A 134 10.55 40.41 -33.89
N GLU A 135 9.85 41.17 -33.04
CA GLU A 135 8.40 41.16 -32.78
C GLU A 135 7.49 41.26 -34.02
N SER A 136 8.01 41.71 -35.16
CA SER A 136 7.22 41.92 -36.39
C SER A 136 6.66 40.64 -37.02
N ARG A 137 7.17 39.44 -36.66
CA ARG A 137 6.68 38.17 -37.20
C ARG A 137 5.56 37.54 -36.37
N ARG A 138 5.33 38.04 -35.15
CA ARG A 138 4.30 37.55 -34.21
C ARG A 138 2.93 38.19 -34.49
N GLU A 139 2.91 39.42 -35.00
CA GLU A 139 1.68 40.16 -35.33
C GLU A 139 1.02 39.67 -36.63
N GLU A 140 1.79 39.15 -37.59
CA GLU A 140 1.27 38.67 -38.88
C GLU A 140 0.50 37.34 -38.76
N MET A 141 0.77 36.56 -37.71
CA MET A 141 0.09 35.28 -37.43
C MET A 141 -1.22 35.44 -36.66
N MET A 142 -1.43 36.54 -35.93
CA MET A 142 -2.63 36.76 -35.12
C MET A 142 -3.82 37.37 -35.91
N ALA A 143 -3.60 37.84 -37.13
CA ALA A 143 -4.62 38.57 -37.91
C ALA A 143 -5.54 37.70 -38.82
N LYS A 144 -5.59 36.37 -38.65
CA LYS A 144 -6.32 35.46 -39.57
C LYS A 144 -7.27 34.43 -38.93
N ARG A 145 -8.02 34.81 -37.90
CA ARG A 145 -9.25 34.08 -37.53
C ARG A 145 -10.41 35.06 -37.37
N GLY A 146 -11.24 35.12 -38.41
CA GLY A 146 -12.46 35.93 -38.47
C GLY A 146 -13.66 35.23 -37.84
N GLU A 147 -14.50 36.05 -37.24
CA GLU A 147 -15.79 35.81 -36.60
C GLU A 147 -16.90 35.41 -37.59
N ILE A 148 -17.89 34.63 -37.13
CA ILE A 148 -19.28 34.62 -37.65
C ILE A 148 -20.25 34.44 -36.45
N PRO A 149 -21.42 35.11 -36.41
CA PRO A 149 -22.17 35.45 -35.18
C PRO A 149 -23.41 34.58 -34.88
N ASP A 150 -23.85 34.66 -33.62
CA ASP A 150 -25.06 34.11 -33.01
C ASP A 150 -26.38 34.68 -33.56
N GLU A 151 -27.42 33.83 -33.67
CA GLU A 151 -28.80 34.19 -33.31
C GLU A 151 -29.73 32.96 -33.11
N GLN A 152 -30.48 33.00 -32.00
CA GLN A 152 -31.80 32.41 -31.71
C GLN A 152 -31.97 30.89 -31.53
N SER A 153 -32.27 30.46 -30.29
CA SER A 153 -33.60 29.94 -29.95
C SER A 153 -33.77 29.79 -28.43
N SER A 154 -34.98 30.08 -27.99
CA SER A 154 -35.44 30.27 -26.63
C SER A 154 -36.20 29.05 -26.08
N GLU A 155 -36.26 28.99 -24.74
CA GLU A 155 -37.32 28.36 -23.93
C GLU A 155 -37.52 26.84 -24.05
N VAL A 156 -36.97 26.06 -23.11
CA VAL A 156 -37.70 25.14 -22.18
C VAL A 156 -36.77 24.86 -20.98
N GLU A 157 -37.35 24.63 -19.79
CA GLU A 157 -36.71 24.15 -18.53
C GLU A 157 -36.35 25.21 -17.49
N GLN A 158 -37.36 26.01 -17.11
CA GLN A 158 -37.52 26.40 -15.71
C GLN A 158 -38.50 25.43 -15.05
N GLU A 159 -37.98 24.48 -14.25
CA GLU A 159 -38.57 23.99 -13.00
C GLU A 159 -37.69 22.88 -12.39
N LYS A 160 -36.51 23.28 -11.88
CA LYS A 160 -35.75 22.52 -10.85
C LYS A 160 -34.63 23.32 -10.16
N LYS A 161 -34.63 24.67 -10.27
CA LYS A 161 -33.70 25.55 -9.55
C LYS A 161 -34.38 26.17 -8.33
N SER A 162 -34.36 25.49 -7.19
CA SER A 162 -34.46 26.19 -5.89
C SER A 162 -33.80 25.44 -4.72
N SER A 163 -32.90 24.49 -4.99
CA SER A 163 -32.12 23.78 -3.96
C SER A 163 -30.60 23.78 -4.23
N ASP A 164 -30.17 23.99 -5.48
CA ASP A 164 -28.75 23.95 -5.87
C ASP A 164 -28.07 25.33 -5.89
N GLY A 165 -28.86 26.42 -5.87
CA GLY A 165 -28.34 27.79 -5.92
C GLY A 165 -27.53 28.16 -4.68
N ASP A 166 -28.06 27.86 -3.50
CA ASP A 166 -27.43 28.22 -2.23
C ASP A 166 -26.17 27.36 -1.95
N LYS A 167 -26.12 26.14 -2.47
CA LYS A 167 -24.94 25.26 -2.40
C LYS A 167 -23.84 25.66 -3.39
N ALA A 168 -24.21 26.11 -4.58
CA ALA A 168 -23.26 26.65 -5.56
C ALA A 168 -22.65 27.98 -5.12
N GLU A 169 -23.43 28.84 -4.43
CA GLU A 169 -22.92 30.07 -3.82
C GLU A 169 -22.02 29.80 -2.60
N ALA A 170 -22.35 28.82 -1.76
CA ALA A 170 -21.49 28.38 -0.67
C ALA A 170 -20.19 27.74 -1.20
N ARG A 171 -20.25 26.95 -2.26
CA ARG A 171 -19.10 26.37 -2.96
C ARG A 171 -18.22 27.44 -3.60
N ALA A 172 -18.82 28.41 -4.30
CA ALA A 172 -18.10 29.54 -4.85
C ALA A 172 -17.43 30.36 -3.74
N ALA A 173 -18.06 30.53 -2.58
CA ALA A 173 -17.48 31.25 -1.44
C ALA A 173 -16.36 30.46 -0.74
N VAL A 174 -16.43 29.13 -0.71
CA VAL A 174 -15.35 28.27 -0.19
C VAL A 174 -14.18 28.23 -1.18
N ASP A 175 -14.45 28.12 -2.49
CA ASP A 175 -13.45 28.19 -3.54
C ASP A 175 -12.79 29.58 -3.58
N ASP A 176 -13.55 30.68 -3.43
CA ASP A 176 -13.01 32.04 -3.29
C ASP A 176 -12.22 32.21 -1.99
N PHE A 177 -12.64 31.58 -0.89
CA PHE A 177 -11.90 31.62 0.37
C PHE A 177 -10.58 30.84 0.25
N VAL A 178 -10.60 29.62 -0.30
CA VAL A 178 -9.41 28.80 -0.56
C VAL A 178 -8.49 29.51 -1.54
N ASN A 179 -9.02 30.07 -2.63
CA ASN A 179 -8.26 30.86 -3.61
C ASN A 179 -7.73 32.16 -2.97
N SER A 180 -8.49 32.85 -2.12
CA SER A 180 -8.01 34.06 -1.42
C SER A 180 -6.94 33.75 -0.38
N VAL A 181 -6.97 32.56 0.22
CA VAL A 181 -5.94 32.07 1.15
C VAL A 181 -4.69 31.60 0.38
N ILE A 182 -4.84 31.09 -0.84
CA ILE A 182 -3.76 30.75 -1.78
C ILE A 182 -3.12 32.03 -2.35
N GLU A 183 -3.90 33.02 -2.79
CA GLU A 183 -3.42 34.29 -3.31
C GLU A 183 -2.77 35.16 -2.22
N GLN A 184 -3.21 35.05 -0.97
CA GLN A 184 -2.52 35.69 0.17
C GLN A 184 -1.21 34.98 0.56
N GLY A 185 -0.96 33.76 0.08
CA GLY A 185 0.29 33.01 0.25
C GLY A 185 1.23 33.02 -0.95
N HIS A 186 0.75 33.33 -2.16
CA HIS A 186 1.51 33.26 -3.40
C HIS A 186 1.78 34.66 -3.97
N SER A 187 2.74 35.35 -3.36
CA SER A 187 3.29 36.60 -3.92
C SER A 187 4.56 36.28 -4.68
N GLU A 188 4.76 36.85 -5.87
CA GLU A 188 6.07 36.87 -6.56
C GLU A 188 7.24 37.31 -5.65
N LYS A 189 6.94 38.00 -4.54
CA LYS A 189 7.93 38.35 -3.50
C LYS A 189 8.45 37.16 -2.72
N VAL A 190 7.66 36.11 -2.49
CA VAL A 190 8.01 34.90 -1.72
C VAL A 190 8.96 34.01 -2.53
N ASP A 191 8.70 33.87 -3.83
CA ASP A 191 9.54 33.11 -4.77
C ASP A 191 10.99 33.62 -4.84
N HIS A 192 11.19 34.92 -4.66
CA HIS A 192 12.52 35.52 -4.64
C HIS A 192 13.25 35.43 -3.27
N MET A 193 12.61 34.90 -2.23
CA MET A 193 13.20 34.78 -0.88
C MET A 193 14.11 33.57 -0.73
N VAL A 194 13.85 32.49 -1.48
CA VAL A 194 14.69 31.29 -1.49
C VAL A 194 15.65 31.37 -2.67
N LYS A 195 16.94 31.44 -2.38
CA LYS A 195 18.00 31.41 -3.38
C LYS A 195 19.05 30.43 -2.92
N PHE A 196 19.33 29.48 -3.78
CA PHE A 196 20.41 28.53 -3.59
C PHE A 196 21.56 28.86 -4.53
N ASN A 197 22.80 28.63 -4.11
CA ASN A 197 23.97 28.75 -4.98
C ASN A 197 24.17 27.52 -5.89
N ASP A 198 23.34 26.49 -5.72
CA ASP A 198 23.41 25.25 -6.48
C ASP A 198 23.13 25.49 -7.97
N PRO A 199 24.03 25.07 -8.88
CA PRO A 199 24.08 25.52 -10.26
C PRO A 199 22.83 25.15 -11.07
N GLU A 200 22.20 24.02 -10.78
CA GLU A 200 21.05 23.51 -11.51
C GLU A 200 19.70 23.93 -10.91
N TYR A 201 19.66 24.54 -9.73
CA TYR A 201 18.42 24.88 -9.03
C TYR A 201 17.43 25.67 -9.92
N SER A 202 17.94 26.66 -10.68
CA SER A 202 17.11 27.46 -11.60
C SER A 202 16.42 26.65 -12.72
N ARG A 203 16.91 25.44 -13.02
CA ARG A 203 16.36 24.53 -14.03
C ARG A 203 15.39 23.50 -13.45
N MET A 204 15.34 23.35 -12.12
CA MET A 204 14.50 22.39 -11.39
C MET A 204 13.04 22.83 -11.33
N TRP A 205 12.42 22.85 -12.51
CA TRP A 205 11.08 23.37 -12.74
C TRP A 205 9.98 22.71 -11.88
N TYR A 206 10.14 21.44 -11.52
CA TYR A 206 9.19 20.72 -10.68
C TYR A 206 9.22 21.19 -9.22
N LEU A 207 10.27 21.91 -8.78
CA LEU A 207 10.33 22.59 -7.48
C LEU A 207 9.80 24.02 -7.55
N HIS A 208 10.13 24.73 -8.63
CA HIS A 208 9.67 26.10 -8.89
C HIS A 208 9.56 26.34 -10.39
N ASN A 209 8.34 26.46 -10.90
CA ASN A 209 8.04 26.70 -12.30
C ASN A 209 7.69 28.18 -12.51
N ASP A 210 8.68 29.01 -12.79
CA ASP A 210 8.51 30.45 -13.02
C ASP A 210 8.15 30.81 -14.49
N GLY A 211 7.88 29.79 -15.31
CA GLY A 211 7.64 29.92 -16.74
C GLY A 211 8.89 29.59 -17.57
N GLN A 212 9.91 28.97 -16.96
CA GLN A 212 11.06 28.45 -17.68
C GLN A 212 10.70 27.22 -18.54
N THR A 213 9.60 26.53 -18.23
CA THR A 213 9.07 25.43 -19.06
C THR A 213 8.14 25.95 -20.17
N LYS A 214 7.72 25.07 -21.10
CA LYS A 214 6.64 25.39 -22.05
C LYS A 214 5.24 25.18 -21.46
N GLY A 215 5.15 24.53 -20.32
CA GLY A 215 3.90 24.27 -19.61
C GLY A 215 3.41 25.46 -18.80
N PRO A 216 2.28 25.33 -18.11
CA PRO A 216 1.71 26.40 -17.30
C PRO A 216 2.69 26.85 -16.20
N LYS A 217 2.91 28.16 -16.08
CA LYS A 217 3.65 28.75 -14.95
C LYS A 217 2.96 28.37 -13.63
N GLY A 218 3.75 28.00 -12.62
CA GLY A 218 3.25 27.56 -11.31
C GLY A 218 2.77 26.11 -11.26
N LEU A 219 2.86 25.35 -12.36
CA LEU A 219 2.69 23.91 -12.31
C LEU A 219 3.99 23.26 -11.82
N ASP A 220 4.10 23.18 -10.49
CA ASP A 220 5.18 22.58 -9.73
C ASP A 220 4.60 21.99 -8.42
N ILE A 221 5.43 21.37 -7.57
CA ILE A 221 4.97 20.79 -6.30
C ILE A 221 4.70 21.84 -5.19
N ASN A 222 4.83 23.14 -5.49
CA ASN A 222 4.60 24.27 -4.58
C ASN A 222 5.39 24.15 -3.26
N VAL A 223 6.70 23.90 -3.35
CA VAL A 223 7.58 23.68 -2.18
C VAL A 223 8.09 24.97 -1.53
N ILE A 224 8.20 26.06 -2.29
CA ILE A 224 8.82 27.31 -1.83
C ILE A 224 8.17 27.86 -0.54
N PRO A 225 6.83 27.97 -0.42
CA PRO A 225 6.23 28.46 0.82
C PRO A 225 6.51 27.54 2.03
N ALA A 226 6.61 26.23 1.84
CA ALA A 226 7.01 25.31 2.92
C ALA A 226 8.44 25.61 3.41
N TRP A 227 9.39 25.79 2.49
CA TRP A 227 10.77 26.16 2.82
C TRP A 227 10.88 27.52 3.51
N VAL A 228 10.14 28.53 3.03
CA VAL A 228 10.10 29.87 3.66
C VAL A 228 9.58 29.80 5.09
N ASN A 229 8.67 28.86 5.39
CA ASN A 229 8.16 28.62 6.74
C ASN A 229 9.05 27.67 7.57
N GLY A 230 10.23 27.28 7.08
CA GLY A 230 11.23 26.50 7.81
C GLY A 230 11.03 24.99 7.78
N TYR A 231 10.18 24.49 6.88
CA TYR A 231 9.97 23.06 6.66
C TYR A 231 10.92 22.59 5.56
N THR A 232 12.00 21.90 5.93
CA THR A 232 13.11 21.50 5.05
C THR A 232 13.40 19.99 5.13
N GLY A 233 12.56 19.23 5.85
CA GLY A 233 12.72 17.81 6.13
C GLY A 233 13.53 17.53 7.40
N LYS A 234 13.97 18.57 8.10
CA LYS A 234 14.86 18.45 9.26
C LYS A 234 14.26 17.55 10.35
N GLY A 235 15.02 16.52 10.73
CA GLY A 235 14.65 15.58 11.78
C GLY A 235 13.85 14.37 11.30
N ILE A 236 13.54 14.30 10.00
CA ILE A 236 12.94 13.14 9.37
C ILE A 236 14.02 12.26 8.73
N VAL A 237 13.85 10.95 8.83
CA VAL A 237 14.74 9.95 8.22
C VAL A 237 14.00 9.22 7.10
N ALA A 238 14.49 9.32 5.88
CA ALA A 238 13.99 8.55 4.73
C ALA A 238 15.02 7.51 4.29
N THR A 239 14.58 6.45 3.61
CA THR A 239 15.46 5.49 2.95
C THR A 239 14.97 5.14 1.55
N ILE A 240 15.91 5.00 0.62
CA ILE A 240 15.64 4.52 -0.74
C ILE A 240 15.91 3.02 -0.79
N VAL A 241 14.87 2.21 -1.01
CA VAL A 241 15.01 0.75 -1.18
C VAL A 241 15.17 0.45 -2.67
N ASP A 242 16.40 0.23 -3.14
CA ASP A 242 16.70 0.17 -4.57
C ASP A 242 17.98 -0.64 -4.90
N ASP A 243 18.77 -0.24 -5.90
CA ASP A 243 19.95 -0.94 -6.42
C ASP A 243 21.28 -0.55 -5.76
N GLY A 244 21.25 0.47 -4.91
CA GLY A 244 22.39 1.00 -4.20
C GLY A 244 22.30 2.52 -4.04
N PHE A 245 23.19 3.04 -3.21
CA PHE A 245 23.21 4.43 -2.79
C PHE A 245 24.65 4.91 -2.65
N ASP A 246 25.06 5.86 -3.49
CA ASP A 246 26.39 6.48 -3.40
C ASP A 246 26.43 7.50 -2.25
N TYR A 247 26.66 7.00 -1.03
CA TYR A 247 26.77 7.86 0.16
C TYR A 247 27.98 8.80 0.13
N THR A 248 28.90 8.62 -0.82
CA THR A 248 30.08 9.49 -0.97
C THR A 248 29.81 10.68 -1.87
N HIS A 249 28.64 10.71 -2.55
CA HIS A 249 28.25 11.80 -3.43
C HIS A 249 28.36 13.14 -2.68
N PRO A 250 29.00 14.18 -3.26
CA PRO A 250 29.24 15.43 -2.53
C PRO A 250 27.96 16.14 -2.10
N ASP A 251 26.86 15.80 -2.77
CA ASP A 251 25.51 16.32 -2.55
C ASP A 251 24.64 15.43 -1.64
N LEU A 252 25.11 14.26 -1.22
CA LEU A 252 24.36 13.36 -0.32
C LEU A 252 25.10 13.12 1.00
N LYS A 253 26.43 13.24 1.03
CA LYS A 253 27.29 12.84 2.15
C LYS A 253 26.94 13.50 3.50
N ARG A 254 26.44 14.74 3.54
CA ARG A 254 26.04 15.42 4.79
C ARG A 254 24.72 14.87 5.32
N ASN A 255 23.82 14.51 4.40
CA ASN A 255 22.49 14.02 4.72
C ASN A 255 22.44 12.50 4.88
N TYR A 256 23.49 11.80 4.44
CA TYR A 256 23.62 10.36 4.60
C TYR A 256 23.43 9.90 6.05
N ASP A 257 22.60 8.88 6.21
CA ASP A 257 22.37 8.18 7.45
C ASP A 257 22.74 6.69 7.33
N PRO A 258 23.83 6.25 7.97
CA PRO A 258 24.24 4.85 7.95
C PRO A 258 23.29 3.92 8.72
N GLU A 259 22.50 4.43 9.69
CA GLU A 259 21.52 3.60 10.38
C GLU A 259 20.27 3.35 9.53
N ALA A 260 20.01 4.19 8.53
CA ALA A 260 18.92 3.99 7.57
C ALA A 260 19.34 3.17 6.34
N SER A 261 20.53 2.56 6.37
CA SER A 261 21.20 1.99 5.21
C SER A 261 21.71 0.58 5.41
N PHE A 262 21.58 -0.26 4.38
CA PHE A 262 22.07 -1.64 4.42
C PHE A 262 22.20 -2.28 3.03
N ASP A 263 22.88 -3.42 2.94
CA ASP A 263 22.92 -4.26 1.73
C ASP A 263 22.26 -5.63 2.01
N TYR A 264 21.10 -5.84 1.38
CA TYR A 264 20.34 -7.10 1.39
C TYR A 264 20.43 -7.88 0.06
N SER A 265 21.24 -7.41 -0.89
CA SER A 265 21.35 -8.02 -2.23
C SER A 265 21.96 -9.41 -2.22
N ASP A 266 22.90 -9.68 -1.31
CA ASP A 266 23.50 -11.00 -1.10
C ASP A 266 23.28 -11.50 0.34
N PRO A 267 22.34 -12.44 0.58
CA PRO A 267 22.08 -12.98 1.91
C PRO A 267 23.25 -13.79 2.51
N LYS A 268 24.30 -14.10 1.74
CA LYS A 268 25.54 -14.72 2.26
C LYS A 268 26.56 -13.69 2.73
N ASN A 269 26.44 -12.44 2.31
CA ASN A 269 27.46 -11.40 2.51
C ASN A 269 26.81 -10.05 2.87
N LEU A 270 26.10 -10.04 3.98
CA LEU A 270 25.53 -8.82 4.57
C LEU A 270 26.69 -7.97 5.15
N ASN A 271 27.24 -7.08 4.34
CA ASN A 271 28.35 -6.20 4.73
C ASN A 271 27.89 -4.80 5.15
N GLY A 272 26.57 -4.54 5.11
CA GLY A 272 25.93 -3.28 5.50
C GLY A 272 26.30 -2.07 4.63
N ASN A 273 27.05 -2.26 3.55
CA ASN A 273 27.52 -1.19 2.68
C ASN A 273 26.56 -1.02 1.50
N PRO A 274 25.75 0.06 1.46
CA PRO A 274 24.75 0.24 0.41
C PRO A 274 25.34 0.74 -0.92
N MET A 275 26.66 0.89 -1.05
CA MET A 275 27.28 1.43 -2.27
C MET A 275 26.83 0.66 -3.51
N PRO A 276 26.51 1.37 -4.60
CA PRO A 276 26.20 0.72 -5.86
C PRO A 276 27.42 -0.02 -6.38
N VAL A 277 27.18 -1.19 -6.99
CA VAL A 277 28.21 -2.02 -7.60
C VAL A 277 27.87 -2.18 -9.07
N PRO A 278 28.39 -1.32 -9.96
CA PRO A 278 28.03 -1.32 -11.38
C PRO A 278 28.25 -2.67 -12.03
N GLU A 279 27.32 -3.09 -12.88
CA GLU A 279 27.42 -4.30 -13.69
C GLU A 279 27.56 -3.96 -15.18
N SER A 280 27.97 -4.93 -16.00
CA SER A 280 28.21 -4.69 -17.43
C SER A 280 26.97 -4.25 -18.22
N SER A 281 25.77 -4.51 -17.70
CA SER A 281 24.48 -4.24 -18.35
C SER A 281 23.61 -3.23 -17.61
N ASP A 282 24.03 -2.76 -16.43
CA ASP A 282 23.26 -1.81 -15.64
C ASP A 282 24.21 -1.02 -14.73
N PRO A 283 24.22 0.33 -14.82
CA PRO A 283 25.12 1.17 -14.04
C PRO A 283 24.86 1.14 -12.53
N MET A 284 23.74 0.56 -12.07
CA MET A 284 23.34 0.53 -10.66
C MET A 284 23.27 1.93 -10.03
N ASN A 285 22.77 2.93 -10.77
CA ASN A 285 22.73 4.32 -10.32
C ASN A 285 21.34 4.83 -9.95
N HIS A 286 20.33 3.96 -9.98
CA HIS A 286 18.93 4.35 -9.86
C HIS A 286 18.60 4.83 -8.45
N GLY A 287 19.04 4.12 -7.41
CA GLY A 287 18.82 4.53 -6.02
C GLY A 287 19.55 5.83 -5.66
N THR A 288 20.70 6.11 -6.27
CA THR A 288 21.41 7.40 -6.09
C THR A 288 20.62 8.55 -6.71
N LYS A 289 19.99 8.37 -7.87
CA LYS A 289 19.11 9.37 -8.50
C LYS A 289 17.89 9.67 -7.65
N CYS A 290 17.22 8.63 -7.16
CA CYS A 290 16.06 8.76 -6.27
C CYS A 290 16.44 9.52 -4.98
N ALA A 291 17.60 9.22 -4.38
CA ALA A 291 18.05 9.88 -3.16
C ALA A 291 18.24 11.39 -3.31
N GLY A 292 18.77 11.83 -4.47
CA GLY A 292 19.01 13.25 -4.72
C GLY A 292 17.72 14.07 -4.75
N GLU A 293 16.64 13.54 -5.34
CA GLU A 293 15.33 14.22 -5.36
C GLU A 293 14.78 14.46 -3.95
N VAL A 294 15.02 13.53 -3.02
CA VAL A 294 14.59 13.67 -1.63
C VAL A 294 15.47 14.68 -0.90
N ALA A 295 16.78 14.47 -0.88
CA ALA A 295 17.65 15.06 0.14
C ALA A 295 19.06 15.42 -0.37
N MET A 296 19.23 15.77 -1.65
CA MET A 296 20.47 16.44 -2.03
C MET A 296 20.62 17.76 -1.26
N GLU A 297 21.86 18.03 -0.84
CA GLU A 297 22.21 19.17 -0.01
C GLU A 297 21.85 20.49 -0.70
N ALA A 298 21.44 21.48 0.10
CA ALA A 298 21.27 22.84 -0.38
C ALA A 298 22.49 23.71 -0.03
N ASP A 299 22.72 24.73 -0.84
CA ASP A 299 23.74 25.76 -0.67
C ASP A 299 25.18 25.21 -0.63
N ASN A 300 25.52 24.29 -1.54
CA ASN A 300 26.86 23.65 -1.55
C ASN A 300 27.64 23.79 -2.88
N ASP A 301 27.15 24.62 -3.81
CA ASP A 301 27.71 24.82 -5.15
C ASP A 301 27.76 23.54 -6.02
N ASN A 302 26.89 22.55 -5.76
CA ASN A 302 26.84 21.29 -6.50
C ASN A 302 25.41 20.98 -6.98
N CYS A 303 25.29 20.41 -8.18
CA CYS A 303 24.04 19.95 -8.79
C CYS A 303 22.81 20.85 -8.44
N GLY A 304 21.85 20.35 -7.66
CA GLY A 304 20.58 21.00 -7.36
C GLY A 304 20.21 20.90 -5.87
N VAL A 305 18.92 20.97 -5.55
CA VAL A 305 18.42 20.92 -4.15
C VAL A 305 17.33 19.88 -3.95
N GLY A 306 17.44 19.03 -2.92
CA GLY A 306 16.41 18.04 -2.62
C GLY A 306 15.13 18.70 -2.07
N VAL A 307 13.97 18.09 -2.29
CA VAL A 307 12.69 18.61 -1.74
C VAL A 307 12.77 18.79 -0.22
N ALA A 308 13.44 17.85 0.45
CA ALA A 308 13.67 17.80 1.88
C ALA A 308 15.19 17.83 2.18
N TYR A 309 15.87 18.90 1.73
CA TYR A 309 17.33 19.05 1.76
C TYR A 309 18.01 19.04 3.14
N ASP A 310 17.27 19.05 4.25
CA ASP A 310 17.81 18.83 5.62
C ASP A 310 17.35 17.49 6.24
N ALA A 311 16.59 16.67 5.51
CA ALA A 311 16.27 15.31 5.94
C ALA A 311 17.52 14.44 5.97
N LYS A 312 17.45 13.39 6.79
CA LYS A 312 18.41 12.28 6.74
C LYS A 312 17.98 11.27 5.70
N ILE A 313 18.94 10.77 4.93
CA ILE A 313 18.67 9.85 3.82
C ILE A 313 19.59 8.63 3.90
N GLY A 314 18.98 7.46 3.89
CA GLY A 314 19.66 6.17 3.77
C GLY A 314 19.44 5.52 2.42
N GLY A 315 20.14 4.41 2.20
CA GLY A 315 19.97 3.56 1.04
C GLY A 315 19.99 2.09 1.40
N ILE A 316 19.02 1.34 0.91
CA ILE A 316 18.94 -0.10 1.06
C ILE A 316 19.15 -0.74 -0.32
N ARG A 317 20.27 -1.44 -0.47
CA ARG A 317 20.62 -2.17 -1.68
C ARG A 317 19.92 -3.53 -1.70
N LEU A 318 19.04 -3.74 -2.66
CA LEU A 318 18.14 -4.89 -2.76
C LEU A 318 18.01 -5.40 -4.21
N ILE A 319 17.58 -4.57 -5.15
CA ILE A 319 17.15 -4.98 -6.49
C ILE A 319 18.29 -5.02 -7.52
N THR A 320 19.43 -5.60 -7.15
CA THR A 320 20.58 -5.79 -8.05
C THR A 320 20.46 -7.06 -8.89
N GLY A 321 19.37 -7.80 -8.72
CA GLY A 321 19.08 -9.09 -9.34
C GLY A 321 17.74 -9.63 -8.81
N PRO A 322 17.41 -10.91 -9.07
CA PRO A 322 16.21 -11.53 -8.52
C PRO A 322 16.20 -11.54 -6.98
N THR A 323 15.10 -11.10 -6.38
CA THR A 323 14.92 -10.95 -4.94
C THR A 323 13.92 -11.96 -4.39
N SER A 324 14.17 -12.47 -3.20
CA SER A 324 13.23 -13.32 -2.46
C SER A 324 12.32 -12.52 -1.52
N ASP A 325 11.17 -13.10 -1.17
CA ASP A 325 10.24 -12.56 -0.17
C ASP A 325 10.96 -12.22 1.16
N ALA A 326 11.85 -13.11 1.61
CA ALA A 326 12.72 -12.87 2.77
C ALA A 326 13.60 -11.62 2.66
N GLN A 327 14.23 -11.39 1.50
CA GLN A 327 15.11 -10.22 1.30
C GLN A 327 14.29 -8.93 1.27
N GLU A 328 13.16 -8.94 0.58
CA GLU A 328 12.24 -7.80 0.52
C GLU A 328 11.67 -7.47 1.91
N ALA A 329 11.22 -8.47 2.66
CA ALA A 329 10.71 -8.28 4.02
C ALA A 329 11.77 -7.74 4.98
N ALA A 330 13.02 -8.21 4.87
CA ALA A 330 14.14 -7.68 5.66
C ALA A 330 14.47 -6.23 5.29
N ALA A 331 14.47 -5.89 4.01
CA ALA A 331 14.70 -4.52 3.54
C ALA A 331 13.59 -3.56 4.00
N LEU A 332 12.32 -3.94 3.83
CA LEU A 332 11.17 -3.10 4.15
C LEU A 332 10.93 -2.93 5.65
N SER A 333 11.53 -3.78 6.49
CA SER A 333 11.49 -3.65 7.95
C SER A 333 12.77 -3.09 8.56
N HIS A 334 13.79 -2.83 7.75
CA HIS A 334 15.10 -2.40 8.23
C HIS A 334 14.98 -1.16 9.10
N LYS A 335 15.28 -1.27 10.39
CA LYS A 335 15.33 -0.13 11.32
C LYS A 335 14.04 0.69 11.33
N ARG A 336 12.89 0.03 11.30
CA ARG A 336 11.55 0.64 11.27
C ARG A 336 11.23 1.64 12.40
N ASP A 337 11.95 1.57 13.51
CA ASP A 337 11.78 2.50 14.63
C ASP A 337 12.63 3.78 14.48
N HIS A 338 13.61 3.78 13.56
CA HIS A 338 14.48 4.90 13.23
C HIS A 338 14.07 5.59 11.92
N ILE A 339 13.70 4.81 10.90
CA ILE A 339 13.30 5.30 9.59
C ILE A 339 11.84 5.76 9.63
N ASP A 340 11.53 6.94 9.11
CA ASP A 340 10.18 7.44 8.99
C ASP A 340 9.51 7.00 7.68
N VAL A 341 10.22 7.17 6.56
CA VAL A 341 9.66 6.99 5.21
C VAL A 341 10.53 6.03 4.38
N TYR A 342 9.90 5.03 3.77
CA TYR A 342 10.52 4.14 2.80
C TYR A 342 10.06 4.50 1.40
N SER A 343 10.99 4.77 0.50
CA SER A 343 10.71 5.04 -0.91
C SER A 343 11.08 3.83 -1.76
N CYS A 344 10.14 3.33 -2.54
CA CYS A 344 10.28 2.13 -3.36
C CYS A 344 9.91 2.44 -4.82
N CYS A 345 10.89 2.35 -5.70
CA CYS A 345 10.78 2.75 -7.11
C CYS A 345 10.84 1.52 -8.05
N TRP A 346 10.28 0.40 -7.59
CA TRP A 346 10.35 -0.90 -8.25
C TRP A 346 9.09 -1.73 -8.04
N GLY A 347 8.90 -2.77 -8.84
CA GLY A 347 7.76 -3.68 -8.69
C GLY A 347 7.91 -4.96 -9.51
N PRO A 348 6.83 -5.72 -9.69
CA PRO A 348 6.72 -6.74 -10.72
C PRO A 348 6.99 -6.18 -12.12
N SER A 349 7.14 -7.04 -13.13
CA SER A 349 7.40 -6.55 -14.50
C SER A 349 6.19 -5.85 -15.12
N ASP A 350 6.35 -4.57 -15.45
CA ASP A 350 5.37 -3.67 -16.10
C ASP A 350 5.13 -4.01 -17.60
N ASN A 351 4.79 -5.27 -17.89
CA ASN A 351 4.72 -5.84 -19.25
C ASN A 351 3.28 -6.05 -19.76
N GLY A 352 2.26 -5.64 -19.01
CA GLY A 352 0.86 -5.86 -19.35
C GLY A 352 0.41 -7.32 -19.19
N ARG A 353 1.18 -8.16 -18.47
CA ARG A 353 0.91 -9.60 -18.30
C ARG A 353 0.96 -10.04 -16.84
N THR A 354 1.98 -9.56 -16.12
CA THR A 354 2.28 -9.99 -14.76
C THR A 354 1.12 -9.65 -13.82
N VAL A 355 0.71 -10.58 -12.97
CA VAL A 355 -0.11 -10.33 -11.78
C VAL A 355 0.66 -10.92 -10.63
N GLN A 356 1.09 -10.09 -9.68
CA GLN A 356 1.92 -10.58 -8.58
C GLN A 356 1.65 -9.79 -7.30
N ALA A 357 1.28 -10.52 -6.25
CA ALA A 357 1.22 -10.00 -4.90
C ALA A 357 2.61 -10.07 -4.24
N PRO A 358 2.86 -9.23 -3.21
CA PRO A 358 3.95 -9.46 -2.28
C PRO A 358 3.83 -10.85 -1.65
N GLY A 359 4.95 -11.44 -1.25
CA GLY A 359 4.91 -12.70 -0.51
C GLY A 359 4.34 -12.51 0.90
N GLU A 360 4.18 -13.63 1.60
CA GLU A 360 3.59 -13.66 2.94
C GLU A 360 4.41 -12.83 3.94
N LEU A 361 5.75 -12.89 3.88
CA LEU A 361 6.62 -12.14 4.78
C LEU A 361 6.54 -10.65 4.52
N VAL A 362 6.56 -10.22 3.25
CA VAL A 362 6.43 -8.79 2.91
C VAL A 362 5.07 -8.25 3.32
N SER A 363 3.98 -8.98 3.02
CA SER A 363 2.62 -8.56 3.39
C SER A 363 2.51 -8.35 4.90
N ARG A 364 3.06 -9.28 5.68
CA ARG A 364 3.13 -9.19 7.13
C ARG A 364 3.98 -8.02 7.63
N ILE A 365 5.12 -7.76 6.99
CA ILE A 365 6.00 -6.66 7.36
C ILE A 365 5.38 -5.31 7.07
N LEU A 366 4.67 -5.13 5.95
CA LEU A 366 3.98 -3.86 5.67
C LEU A 366 2.93 -3.55 6.74
N GLU A 367 2.14 -4.55 7.15
CA GLU A 367 1.19 -4.42 8.26
C GLU A 367 1.88 -4.14 9.59
N ASP A 368 2.88 -4.94 9.97
CA ASP A 368 3.57 -4.77 11.26
C ASP A 368 4.33 -3.43 11.32
N SER A 369 4.93 -2.96 10.23
CA SER A 369 5.66 -1.69 10.20
C SER A 369 4.72 -0.48 10.23
N THR A 370 3.58 -0.53 9.55
CA THR A 370 2.53 0.50 9.67
C THR A 370 1.82 0.46 11.03
N THR A 371 1.88 -0.65 11.76
CA THR A 371 1.31 -0.77 13.11
C THR A 371 2.29 -0.32 14.20
N TYR A 372 3.54 -0.76 14.14
CA TYR A 372 4.48 -0.65 15.26
C TYR A 372 5.61 0.35 15.03
N GLY A 373 5.95 0.67 13.77
CA GLY A 373 7.03 1.59 13.45
C GLY A 373 6.76 3.03 13.86
N ARG A 374 7.80 3.87 13.83
CA ARG A 374 7.73 5.29 14.24
C ARG A 374 7.05 5.52 15.60
N ASN A 375 7.36 4.68 16.58
CA ASN A 375 6.71 4.67 17.90
C ASN A 375 5.19 4.43 17.82
N LYS A 376 4.76 3.43 17.05
CA LYS A 376 3.35 3.07 16.79
C LYS A 376 2.54 4.10 15.99
N ARG A 377 3.21 5.05 15.34
CA ARG A 377 2.57 5.92 14.33
C ARG A 377 2.50 5.24 12.97
N GLY A 378 3.34 4.24 12.75
CA GLY A 378 3.45 3.50 11.51
C GLY A 378 4.38 4.17 10.51
N ASN A 379 5.29 3.38 9.94
CA ASN A 379 6.13 3.83 8.82
C ASN A 379 5.27 4.22 7.63
N VAL A 380 5.76 5.18 6.83
CA VAL A 380 5.12 5.56 5.58
C VAL A 380 5.87 4.90 4.42
N TYR A 381 5.16 4.17 3.57
CA TYR A 381 5.71 3.56 2.36
C TYR A 381 5.21 4.31 1.13
N ILE A 382 6.13 4.87 0.34
CA ILE A 382 5.82 5.54 -0.93
C ILE A 382 6.26 4.62 -2.06
N TRP A 383 5.37 4.38 -3.02
CA TRP A 383 5.61 3.45 -4.11
C TRP A 383 5.34 4.10 -5.46
N ALA A 384 6.24 3.93 -6.43
CA ALA A 384 6.01 4.36 -7.80
C ALA A 384 4.86 3.55 -8.42
N SER A 385 3.93 4.15 -9.16
CA SER A 385 2.74 3.41 -9.65
C SER A 385 3.02 2.41 -10.78
N GLY A 386 3.99 2.66 -11.66
CA GLY A 386 4.28 1.78 -12.81
C GLY A 386 4.54 2.51 -14.12
N ASN A 387 5.29 1.87 -15.02
CA ASN A 387 5.67 2.39 -16.34
C ASN A 387 5.11 1.58 -17.53
N GLY A 388 4.18 0.67 -17.29
CA GLY A 388 3.61 -0.27 -18.26
C GLY A 388 2.52 0.31 -19.14
N GLY A 389 2.26 1.62 -19.14
CA GLY A 389 1.15 2.23 -19.88
C GLY A 389 1.12 1.92 -21.37
N THR A 390 2.28 1.81 -22.04
CA THR A 390 2.38 1.44 -23.47
C THR A 390 2.16 -0.04 -23.75
N ASN A 391 2.18 -0.88 -22.72
CA ASN A 391 1.91 -2.31 -22.79
C ASN A 391 0.46 -2.66 -22.42
N ASP A 392 -0.41 -1.65 -22.27
CA ASP A 392 -1.74 -1.78 -21.67
C ASP A 392 -1.68 -2.45 -20.28
N ASP A 393 -0.68 -2.09 -19.46
CA ASP A 393 -0.63 -2.57 -18.07
C ASP A 393 -1.53 -1.76 -17.14
N ASP A 394 -1.88 -2.39 -16.03
CA ASP A 394 -2.75 -1.83 -14.99
C ASP A 394 -2.14 -2.11 -13.63
N CYS A 395 -1.80 -1.04 -12.91
CA CYS A 395 -1.15 -1.14 -11.61
C CYS A 395 -2.00 -1.81 -10.52
N GLY A 396 -3.30 -2.06 -10.78
CA GLY A 396 -4.13 -2.97 -9.98
C GLY A 396 -3.68 -4.45 -10.03
N ALA A 397 -2.76 -4.81 -10.94
CA ALA A 397 -2.12 -6.12 -11.03
C ALA A 397 -0.80 -6.21 -10.24
N ASP A 398 -0.33 -5.07 -9.73
CA ASP A 398 0.82 -4.96 -8.83
C ASP A 398 0.31 -4.90 -7.38
N GLY A 399 0.57 -5.95 -6.61
CA GLY A 399 0.13 -6.02 -5.21
C GLY A 399 0.92 -5.13 -4.24
N TYR A 400 2.08 -4.59 -4.64
CA TYR A 400 2.78 -3.58 -3.83
C TYR A 400 2.08 -2.22 -3.92
N VAL A 401 1.66 -1.85 -5.13
CA VAL A 401 0.85 -0.65 -5.41
C VAL A 401 -0.59 -0.81 -4.90
N SER A 402 -1.16 -2.02 -4.98
CA SER A 402 -2.52 -2.31 -4.51
C SER A 402 -2.62 -2.54 -2.99
N SER A 403 -1.51 -2.45 -2.26
CA SER A 403 -1.49 -2.58 -0.80
C SER A 403 -2.08 -1.33 -0.14
N ILE A 404 -2.93 -1.50 0.88
CA ILE A 404 -3.46 -0.35 1.65
C ILE A 404 -2.34 0.37 2.44
N TYR A 405 -1.23 -0.32 2.69
CA TYR A 405 -0.11 0.17 3.50
C TYR A 405 0.86 1.06 2.71
N THR A 406 0.65 1.24 1.41
CA THR A 406 1.52 2.02 0.53
C THR A 406 0.78 3.22 -0.05
N ILE A 407 1.53 4.28 -0.37
CA ILE A 407 1.03 5.45 -1.10
C ILE A 407 1.57 5.33 -2.53
N ALA A 408 0.69 4.95 -3.46
CA ALA A 408 1.03 4.83 -4.86
C ALA A 408 1.03 6.21 -5.54
N VAL A 409 2.17 6.58 -6.14
CA VAL A 409 2.39 7.89 -6.76
C VAL A 409 2.74 7.73 -8.24
N GLY A 410 1.95 8.38 -9.09
CA GLY A 410 2.17 8.44 -10.54
C GLY A 410 2.90 9.71 -11.00
N ALA A 411 3.11 9.81 -12.30
CA ALA A 411 3.90 10.85 -12.95
C ALA A 411 3.08 11.66 -13.96
N ILE A 412 3.31 12.96 -14.01
CA ILE A 412 2.73 13.87 -15.03
C ILE A 412 3.82 14.69 -15.74
N SER A 413 3.48 15.11 -16.96
CA SER A 413 4.30 15.95 -17.81
C SER A 413 4.39 17.39 -17.30
N VAL A 414 5.27 18.17 -17.95
CA VAL A 414 5.38 19.63 -17.74
C VAL A 414 4.08 20.39 -18.01
N ASP A 415 3.12 19.79 -18.73
CA ASP A 415 1.83 20.40 -19.08
C ASP A 415 0.69 19.93 -18.17
N GLY A 416 1.00 19.13 -17.14
CA GLY A 416 0.00 18.57 -16.22
C GLY A 416 -0.80 17.41 -16.82
N LEU A 417 -0.31 16.84 -17.92
CA LEU A 417 -0.92 15.70 -18.59
C LEU A 417 -0.25 14.39 -18.14
N SER A 418 -0.99 13.29 -18.13
CA SER A 418 -0.48 11.95 -17.86
C SER A 418 0.63 11.60 -18.82
N SER A 419 1.75 11.06 -18.33
CA SER A 419 2.83 10.60 -19.19
C SER A 419 2.47 9.31 -19.94
N TYR A 420 3.07 9.06 -21.12
CA TYR A 420 2.75 7.91 -21.97
C TYR A 420 3.01 6.54 -21.29
N TYR A 421 3.92 6.52 -20.32
CA TYR A 421 4.30 5.33 -19.56
C TYR A 421 3.42 5.11 -18.32
N ALA A 422 2.66 6.12 -17.87
CA ALA A 422 1.89 6.02 -16.63
C ALA A 422 0.81 4.94 -16.73
N GLU A 423 0.76 4.07 -15.73
CA GLU A 423 -0.31 3.07 -15.57
C GLU A 423 -1.55 3.71 -14.93
N SER A 424 -2.73 3.35 -15.43
CA SER A 424 -4.01 3.88 -14.97
C SER A 424 -4.71 2.84 -14.11
N CYS A 425 -4.90 3.10 -12.82
CA CYS A 425 -5.51 2.14 -11.90
C CYS A 425 -6.12 2.81 -10.65
N SER A 426 -7.09 2.14 -10.02
CA SER A 426 -7.77 2.64 -8.80
C SER A 426 -6.94 2.69 -7.51
N PRO A 427 -5.80 1.98 -7.38
CA PRO A 427 -4.85 2.17 -6.27
C PRO A 427 -4.06 3.49 -6.29
N THR A 428 -3.88 4.16 -7.44
CA THR A 428 -3.09 5.39 -7.53
C THR A 428 -3.72 6.49 -6.67
N MET A 429 -2.97 7.00 -5.69
CA MET A 429 -3.48 7.99 -4.72
C MET A 429 -3.21 9.42 -5.18
N ALA A 430 -2.04 9.70 -5.74
CA ALA A 430 -1.66 11.03 -6.20
C ALA A 430 -0.62 10.98 -7.31
N VAL A 431 -0.27 12.14 -7.85
CA VAL A 431 0.82 12.30 -8.83
C VAL A 431 1.73 13.46 -8.49
N VAL A 432 2.90 13.50 -9.12
CA VAL A 432 3.82 14.64 -9.09
C VAL A 432 4.39 14.91 -10.48
N PRO A 433 4.81 16.16 -10.78
CA PRO A 433 5.38 16.51 -12.06
C PRO A 433 6.82 16.00 -12.18
N THR A 434 7.04 15.04 -13.07
CA THR A 434 8.37 14.46 -13.35
C THR A 434 8.82 14.69 -14.79
N GLY A 435 7.95 15.25 -15.62
CA GLY A 435 8.20 15.44 -17.05
C GLY A 435 7.85 14.20 -17.88
N GLY A 436 8.48 14.08 -19.04
CA GLY A 436 8.08 13.12 -20.07
C GLY A 436 6.85 13.58 -20.87
N GLN A 437 6.66 12.99 -22.05
CA GLN A 437 5.61 13.38 -22.99
C GLN A 437 4.27 12.67 -22.70
N HIS A 438 3.16 13.31 -23.06
CA HIS A 438 1.81 12.74 -22.86
C HIS A 438 1.55 11.51 -23.74
N ARG A 439 2.00 11.50 -25.01
CA ARG A 439 1.75 10.40 -25.96
C ARG A 439 2.97 10.04 -26.81
N MET A 440 2.97 8.77 -27.23
CA MET A 440 4.04 8.16 -28.02
C MET A 440 3.84 8.31 -29.54
N ASP A 441 2.63 8.67 -30.00
CA ASP A 441 2.24 8.78 -31.42
C ASP A 441 2.63 10.10 -32.10
N ASP A 442 3.11 11.09 -31.34
CA ASP A 442 3.79 12.28 -31.87
C ASP A 442 5.15 11.94 -32.53
N PHE A 443 5.60 10.69 -32.43
CA PHE A 443 6.87 10.22 -32.99
C PHE A 443 6.72 9.70 -34.42
N ASN A 444 6.90 10.57 -35.40
CA ASN A 444 7.24 10.15 -36.77
C ASN A 444 8.71 10.48 -37.13
N GLY A 445 9.64 10.14 -36.23
CA GLY A 445 11.08 10.41 -36.41
C GLY A 445 11.47 11.90 -36.39
N ASP A 446 10.52 12.79 -36.09
CA ASP A 446 10.74 14.23 -35.98
C ASP A 446 11.13 14.66 -34.56
N LEU A 447 10.78 13.90 -33.50
CA LEU A 447 11.08 14.32 -32.12
C LEU A 447 12.58 14.52 -31.89
N ALA A 448 13.41 13.55 -32.29
CA ALA A 448 14.86 13.71 -32.17
C ALA A 448 15.37 14.97 -32.92
N LYS A 449 14.80 15.27 -34.08
CA LYS A 449 15.15 16.47 -34.84
C LYS A 449 14.59 17.74 -34.21
N MET A 450 13.48 17.67 -33.50
CA MET A 450 12.85 18.80 -32.81
C MET A 450 13.57 19.09 -31.49
N VAL A 451 13.94 18.07 -30.71
CA VAL A 451 14.81 18.18 -29.53
C VAL A 451 16.17 18.76 -29.92
N LEU A 452 16.80 18.25 -30.98
CA LEU A 452 18.06 18.80 -31.53
C LEU A 452 17.92 20.24 -32.08
N ARG A 453 16.72 20.67 -32.43
CA ARG A 453 16.42 22.05 -32.88
C ARG A 453 15.94 22.97 -31.75
N GLY A 454 15.82 22.47 -30.51
CA GLY A 454 15.25 23.22 -29.39
C GLY A 454 13.75 23.50 -29.52
N GLU A 455 13.05 22.74 -30.36
CA GLU A 455 11.63 22.88 -30.66
C GLU A 455 10.75 22.08 -29.69
N VAL A 456 11.26 21.02 -29.04
CA VAL A 456 10.60 20.27 -27.96
C VAL A 456 11.56 20.18 -26.77
N TYR A 457 11.08 20.51 -25.57
CA TYR A 457 11.84 20.46 -24.32
C TYR A 457 11.26 19.37 -23.43
N GLU A 458 11.83 18.18 -23.45
CA GLU A 458 11.61 17.20 -22.38
C GLU A 458 12.43 17.68 -21.17
N ARG A 459 11.85 18.54 -20.34
CA ARG A 459 12.48 18.85 -19.05
C ARG A 459 12.17 17.71 -18.09
N ASN A 460 13.16 16.85 -17.91
CA ASN A 460 13.12 15.76 -16.94
C ASN A 460 13.58 16.24 -15.57
N VAL A 461 13.61 15.33 -14.61
CA VAL A 461 14.06 15.63 -13.26
C VAL A 461 15.58 15.68 -13.19
N ILE A 462 16.08 16.77 -12.59
CA ILE A 462 17.50 16.97 -12.30
C ILE A 462 17.82 16.39 -10.93
N THR A 463 18.83 15.53 -10.83
CA THR A 463 19.20 14.90 -9.56
C THR A 463 20.65 14.40 -9.59
N THR A 464 21.12 13.84 -8.48
CA THR A 464 22.44 13.22 -8.33
C THR A 464 22.58 11.95 -9.17
N ASP A 465 23.78 11.64 -9.62
CA ASP A 465 24.14 10.37 -10.28
C ASP A 465 25.46 9.86 -9.69
N THR A 466 25.67 8.56 -9.79
CA THR A 466 26.90 7.90 -9.34
C THR A 466 28.15 8.50 -9.97
N ASN A 467 29.29 8.31 -9.30
CA ASN A 467 30.57 8.93 -9.67
C ASN A 467 30.55 10.45 -9.55
N HIS A 468 29.79 10.96 -8.58
CA HIS A 468 29.73 12.39 -8.21
C HIS A 468 29.23 13.28 -9.35
N LYS A 469 28.29 12.77 -10.14
CA LYS A 469 27.72 13.46 -11.31
C LYS A 469 26.35 14.04 -10.98
N CYS A 470 25.92 14.97 -11.81
CA CYS A 470 24.55 15.47 -11.85
C CYS A 470 23.91 15.00 -13.16
N THR A 471 22.66 14.56 -13.12
CA THR A 471 21.89 14.18 -14.31
C THR A 471 20.67 15.07 -14.42
N ASP A 472 20.31 15.46 -15.65
CA ASP A 472 19.07 16.15 -16.01
C ASP A 472 18.13 15.26 -16.84
N HIS A 473 18.34 13.94 -16.80
CA HIS A 473 17.62 12.93 -17.58
C HIS A 473 16.98 11.85 -16.69
N PHE A 474 16.49 12.20 -15.50
CA PHE A 474 15.74 11.25 -14.65
C PHE A 474 14.23 11.38 -14.89
N GLN A 475 13.58 10.27 -15.27
CA GLN A 475 12.17 10.22 -15.63
C GLN A 475 11.56 8.84 -15.35
N GLY A 476 10.23 8.76 -15.48
CA GLY A 476 9.44 7.58 -15.11
C GLY A 476 8.75 7.79 -13.76
N THR A 477 7.84 6.87 -13.41
CA THR A 477 7.23 6.89 -12.07
C THR A 477 8.24 6.68 -10.95
N SER A 478 9.45 6.17 -11.24
CA SER A 478 10.58 6.18 -10.31
C SER A 478 11.04 7.56 -9.83
N SER A 479 10.80 8.62 -10.60
CA SER A 479 11.07 9.99 -10.15
C SER A 479 9.91 10.56 -9.33
N ALA A 480 8.71 9.96 -9.45
CA ALA A 480 7.54 10.44 -8.75
C ALA A 480 7.57 10.07 -7.25
N ALA A 481 7.89 8.81 -6.93
CA ALA A 481 7.93 8.34 -5.55
C ALA A 481 8.96 9.08 -4.66
N PRO A 482 10.18 9.40 -5.11
CA PRO A 482 11.14 10.19 -4.33
C PRO A 482 10.72 11.65 -4.13
N LEU A 483 10.18 12.32 -5.16
CA LEU A 483 9.62 13.68 -4.97
C LEU A 483 8.50 13.68 -3.92
N ALA A 484 7.57 12.72 -4.00
CA ALA A 484 6.53 12.54 -2.99
C ALA A 484 7.09 12.21 -1.60
N THR A 485 8.16 11.41 -1.52
CA THR A 485 8.88 11.13 -0.26
C THR A 485 9.41 12.41 0.38
N GLY A 486 9.97 13.31 -0.43
CA GLY A 486 10.39 14.63 0.03
C GLY A 486 9.22 15.46 0.58
N ILE A 487 8.10 15.52 -0.14
CA ILE A 487 6.89 16.24 0.31
C ILE A 487 6.36 15.67 1.63
N VAL A 488 6.32 14.35 1.77
CA VAL A 488 5.91 13.66 3.00
C VAL A 488 6.89 13.96 4.14
N ALA A 489 8.20 14.05 3.88
CA ALA A 489 9.16 14.45 4.90
C ALA A 489 8.92 15.89 5.41
N LEU A 490 8.57 16.84 4.53
CA LEU A 490 8.15 18.18 4.97
C LEU A 490 6.89 18.14 5.83
N THR A 491 5.92 17.31 5.43
CA THR A 491 4.64 17.12 6.12
C THR A 491 4.83 16.52 7.52
N LEU A 492 5.68 15.49 7.65
CA LEU A 492 6.01 14.88 8.92
C LEU A 492 6.85 15.80 9.82
N GLN A 493 7.69 16.66 9.26
CA GLN A 493 8.35 17.70 10.06
C GLN A 493 7.33 18.69 10.63
N ALA A 494 6.29 19.03 9.86
CA ALA A 494 5.23 19.93 10.31
C ALA A 494 4.40 19.34 11.45
N ASN A 495 4.15 18.03 11.41
CA ASN A 495 3.49 17.32 12.48
C ASN A 495 4.08 15.89 12.66
N PRO A 496 5.02 15.70 13.61
CA PRO A 496 5.62 14.39 13.86
C PRO A 496 4.65 13.36 14.44
N ASP A 497 3.46 13.78 14.90
CA ASP A 497 2.46 12.91 15.49
C ASP A 497 1.55 12.21 14.47
N LEU A 498 1.64 12.58 13.20
CA LEU A 498 0.88 11.95 12.12
C LEU A 498 1.17 10.45 12.01
N THR A 499 0.10 9.66 11.97
CA THR A 499 0.15 8.24 11.63
C THR A 499 0.30 8.05 10.12
N TRP A 500 0.61 6.82 9.68
CA TRP A 500 0.67 6.47 8.26
C TRP A 500 -0.65 6.77 7.52
N ARG A 501 -1.80 6.54 8.17
CA ARG A 501 -3.12 6.89 7.64
C ARG A 501 -3.36 8.38 7.60
N ASP A 502 -2.94 9.12 8.62
CA ASP A 502 -3.07 10.59 8.62
C ASP A 502 -2.34 11.21 7.42
N VAL A 503 -1.16 10.68 7.09
CA VAL A 503 -0.43 11.10 5.88
C VAL A 503 -1.24 10.84 4.62
N GLN A 504 -1.84 9.65 4.46
CA GLN A 504 -2.73 9.36 3.32
C GLN A 504 -3.93 10.32 3.28
N HIS A 505 -4.59 10.57 4.42
CA HIS A 505 -5.69 11.53 4.51
C HIS A 505 -5.29 12.96 4.09
N ILE A 506 -4.07 13.39 4.44
CA ILE A 506 -3.51 14.69 4.06
C ILE A 506 -3.16 14.72 2.56
N VAL A 507 -2.63 13.64 1.98
CA VAL A 507 -2.42 13.53 0.54
C VAL A 507 -3.73 13.71 -0.21
N VAL A 508 -4.78 12.96 0.19
CA VAL A 508 -6.12 13.01 -0.42
C VAL A 508 -6.72 14.42 -0.38
N ARG A 509 -6.56 15.15 0.72
CA ARG A 509 -7.14 16.49 0.92
C ARG A 509 -6.27 17.64 0.44
N GLY A 510 -4.96 17.41 0.33
CA GLY A 510 -3.97 18.40 -0.08
C GLY A 510 -3.67 18.39 -1.57
N ALA A 511 -4.06 17.32 -2.28
CA ALA A 511 -3.85 17.20 -3.72
C ALA A 511 -4.71 18.20 -4.52
N LYS A 512 -4.20 18.62 -5.67
CA LYS A 512 -4.84 19.57 -6.59
C LYS A 512 -5.02 18.96 -7.96
N VAL A 513 -6.11 19.27 -8.64
CA VAL A 513 -6.32 18.87 -10.04
C VAL A 513 -5.29 19.62 -10.92
N PRO A 514 -4.30 18.93 -11.54
CA PRO A 514 -3.25 19.59 -12.32
C PRO A 514 -3.76 20.12 -13.66
N ASN A 515 -4.72 19.42 -14.25
CA ASN A 515 -5.37 19.82 -15.50
C ASN A 515 -6.87 19.44 -15.46
N PRO A 516 -7.78 20.42 -15.29
CA PRO A 516 -9.22 20.18 -15.24
C PRO A 516 -9.84 19.88 -16.61
N GLU A 517 -9.12 20.12 -17.71
CA GLU A 517 -9.59 19.82 -19.07
C GLU A 517 -9.38 18.35 -19.47
N GLU A 518 -8.56 17.61 -18.72
CA GLU A 518 -8.34 16.19 -18.99
C GLU A 518 -9.64 15.38 -18.71
N PRO A 519 -10.12 14.58 -19.68
CA PRO A 519 -11.33 13.80 -19.49
C PRO A 519 -11.10 12.65 -18.52
N GLY A 520 -12.01 12.50 -17.55
CA GLY A 520 -11.97 11.39 -16.58
C GLY A 520 -12.11 11.83 -15.13
N TRP A 521 -11.94 13.13 -14.84
CA TRP A 521 -12.24 13.68 -13.53
C TRP A 521 -13.71 13.50 -13.16
N SER A 522 -13.94 13.02 -11.96
CA SER A 522 -15.27 12.88 -11.36
C SER A 522 -15.20 13.16 -9.87
N LEU A 523 -16.34 13.55 -9.30
CA LEU A 523 -16.50 13.65 -7.85
C LEU A 523 -16.99 12.30 -7.32
N ASN A 524 -16.38 11.82 -6.25
CA ASN A 524 -16.88 10.67 -5.51
C ASN A 524 -18.08 11.05 -4.61
N GLY A 525 -18.63 10.08 -3.88
CA GLY A 525 -19.76 10.31 -2.98
C GLY A 525 -19.49 11.25 -1.79
N ALA A 526 -18.22 11.62 -1.56
CA ALA A 526 -17.76 12.53 -0.52
C ALA A 526 -17.22 13.87 -1.09
N ASP A 527 -17.59 14.20 -2.33
CA ASP A 527 -17.18 15.43 -3.03
C ASP A 527 -15.66 15.57 -3.25
N LEU A 528 -14.91 14.45 -3.28
CA LEU A 528 -13.49 14.43 -3.62
C LEU A 528 -13.28 14.15 -5.12
N GLN A 529 -12.34 14.87 -5.73
CA GLN A 529 -11.94 14.65 -7.12
C GLN A 529 -11.16 13.34 -7.25
N VAL A 530 -11.54 12.50 -8.20
CA VAL A 530 -10.86 11.22 -8.47
C VAL A 530 -10.66 11.02 -9.98
N HIS A 531 -9.54 10.39 -10.34
CA HIS A 531 -9.21 10.01 -11.71
C HIS A 531 -8.19 8.87 -11.75
N HIS A 532 -8.43 7.82 -12.53
CA HIS A 532 -7.55 6.62 -12.67
C HIS A 532 -6.08 6.88 -13.04
N LYS A 533 -5.74 8.03 -13.62
CA LYS A 533 -4.36 8.42 -13.98
C LYS A 533 -3.70 9.36 -12.97
N TYR A 534 -4.51 10.06 -12.17
CA TYR A 534 -4.03 11.14 -11.30
C TYR A 534 -4.34 10.88 -9.82
N GLY A 535 -5.08 9.82 -9.49
CA GLY A 535 -5.63 9.60 -8.16
C GLY A 535 -6.53 10.77 -7.75
N PHE A 536 -6.22 11.38 -6.61
CA PHE A 536 -6.87 12.60 -6.12
C PHE A 536 -6.29 13.89 -6.70
N GLY A 537 -5.15 13.80 -7.43
CA GLY A 537 -4.49 14.94 -8.05
C GLY A 537 -2.99 15.02 -7.76
N MET A 538 -2.41 16.16 -8.13
CA MET A 538 -1.02 16.50 -7.93
C MET A 538 -0.77 16.90 -6.47
N MET A 539 0.26 16.33 -5.84
CA MET A 539 0.65 16.69 -4.47
C MET A 539 1.14 18.14 -4.41
N ASP A 540 0.69 18.88 -3.40
CA ASP A 540 1.10 20.25 -3.11
C ASP A 540 1.77 20.31 -1.73
N ALA A 541 3.07 20.54 -1.70
CA ALA A 541 3.89 20.48 -0.50
C ALA A 541 3.44 21.50 0.56
N SER A 542 3.13 22.73 0.14
CA SER A 542 2.71 23.77 1.07
C SER A 542 1.31 23.54 1.62
N ALA A 543 0.39 23.05 0.79
CA ALA A 543 -0.96 22.69 1.24
C ALA A 543 -0.92 21.53 2.23
N MET A 544 -0.12 20.49 1.95
CA MET A 544 0.04 19.34 2.85
C MET A 544 0.68 19.73 4.18
N VAL A 545 1.73 20.54 4.18
CA VAL A 545 2.37 21.08 5.40
C VAL A 545 1.37 21.89 6.21
N LYS A 546 0.57 22.75 5.57
CA LYS A 546 -0.44 23.55 6.26
C LYS A 546 -1.54 22.68 6.88
N LEU A 547 -2.03 21.69 6.13
CA LEU A 547 -3.01 20.73 6.65
C LEU A 547 -2.46 19.98 7.85
N ALA A 548 -1.20 19.52 7.80
CA ALA A 548 -0.55 18.81 8.89
C ALA A 548 -0.49 19.60 10.20
N GLN A 549 -0.25 20.91 10.15
CA GLN A 549 -0.18 21.78 11.33
C GLN A 549 -1.50 21.85 12.11
N GLU A 550 -2.62 21.74 11.41
CA GLU A 550 -3.97 21.83 11.97
C GLU A 550 -4.65 20.45 12.06
N TRP A 551 -3.94 19.39 11.67
CA TRP A 551 -4.49 18.04 11.57
C TRP A 551 -4.79 17.44 12.94
N THR A 552 -5.97 16.86 13.08
CA THR A 552 -6.32 16.00 14.19
C THR A 552 -6.27 14.56 13.70
N ASN A 553 -5.47 13.73 14.36
CA ASN A 553 -5.29 12.34 13.94
C ASN A 553 -6.63 11.60 13.87
N VAL A 554 -6.77 10.78 12.83
CA VAL A 554 -7.96 9.95 12.62
C VAL A 554 -8.08 8.87 13.69
N GLY A 555 -9.31 8.40 13.91
CA GLY A 555 -9.60 7.32 14.86
C GLY A 555 -8.98 5.97 14.47
N HIS A 556 -9.21 4.95 15.29
CA HIS A 556 -8.78 3.58 15.02
C HIS A 556 -9.30 3.10 13.66
N GLN A 557 -8.47 2.33 12.93
CA GLN A 557 -8.89 1.76 11.66
C GLN A 557 -9.74 0.51 11.91
N HIS A 558 -10.93 0.46 11.35
CA HIS A 558 -11.83 -0.69 11.42
C HIS A 558 -11.86 -1.42 10.07
N ARG A 559 -12.18 -2.71 10.12
CA ARG A 559 -12.17 -3.61 8.96
C ARG A 559 -13.48 -4.40 8.89
N CYS A 560 -14.42 -3.91 8.10
CA CYS A 560 -15.67 -4.61 7.85
C CYS A 560 -15.55 -5.53 6.63
N VAL A 561 -15.91 -6.81 6.76
CA VAL A 561 -15.91 -7.78 5.65
C VAL A 561 -17.33 -8.18 5.34
N VAL A 562 -17.72 -8.07 4.08
CA VAL A 562 -19.01 -8.53 3.58
C VAL A 562 -18.79 -9.49 2.43
N THR A 563 -19.32 -10.71 2.56
CA THR A 563 -19.10 -11.79 1.60
C THR A 563 -20.36 -12.03 0.78
N TYR A 564 -20.19 -12.20 -0.53
CA TYR A 564 -21.27 -12.61 -1.42
C TYR A 564 -21.63 -14.08 -1.17
N ASP A 565 -22.86 -14.34 -0.74
CA ASP A 565 -23.38 -15.68 -0.42
C ASP A 565 -24.18 -16.31 -1.58
N GLY A 566 -24.31 -15.61 -2.71
CA GLY A 566 -25.02 -16.09 -3.88
C GLY A 566 -24.25 -17.15 -4.69
N PRO A 567 -24.88 -17.73 -5.72
CA PRO A 567 -24.25 -18.76 -6.54
C PRO A 567 -23.11 -18.20 -7.39
N GLU A 568 -22.13 -19.05 -7.73
CA GLU A 568 -21.12 -18.70 -8.72
C GLU A 568 -21.77 -18.24 -10.05
N ARG A 569 -21.11 -17.33 -10.76
CA ARG A 569 -21.69 -16.66 -11.93
C ARG A 569 -20.85 -16.86 -13.18
N ASP A 570 -21.45 -17.44 -14.21
CA ASP A 570 -20.81 -17.60 -15.52
C ASP A 570 -20.58 -16.25 -16.20
N ILE A 571 -19.40 -16.08 -16.80
CA ILE A 571 -19.04 -14.90 -17.61
C ILE A 571 -19.35 -15.24 -19.07
N PRO A 572 -20.36 -14.60 -19.70
CA PRO A 572 -20.69 -14.85 -21.10
C PRO A 572 -19.59 -14.37 -22.04
N ALA A 573 -19.36 -15.09 -23.14
CA ALA A 573 -18.43 -14.67 -24.18
C ALA A 573 -18.81 -13.30 -24.78
N GLY A 574 -17.91 -12.32 -24.66
CA GLY A 574 -18.15 -10.93 -25.08
C GLY A 574 -19.25 -10.21 -24.29
N GLY A 575 -19.65 -10.77 -23.15
CA GLY A 575 -20.70 -10.25 -22.29
C GLY A 575 -20.17 -9.85 -20.92
N GLU A 576 -21.10 -9.43 -20.07
CA GLU A 576 -20.84 -8.93 -18.72
C GLU A 576 -21.73 -9.70 -17.74
N VAL A 577 -21.22 -9.86 -16.54
CA VAL A 577 -21.98 -10.38 -15.40
C VAL A 577 -21.85 -9.43 -14.23
N GLU A 578 -22.99 -9.12 -13.63
CA GLU A 578 -23.09 -8.26 -12.46
C GLU A 578 -23.45 -9.09 -11.22
N LEU A 579 -22.79 -8.77 -10.11
CA LEU A 579 -23.12 -9.25 -8.78
C LEU A 579 -23.41 -8.03 -7.89
N GLU A 580 -24.34 -8.19 -6.98
CA GLU A 580 -24.75 -7.16 -6.03
C GLU A 580 -24.58 -7.67 -4.60
N LEU A 581 -24.20 -6.77 -3.71
CA LEU A 581 -23.97 -7.03 -2.30
C LEU A 581 -24.49 -5.84 -1.49
N GLU A 582 -25.30 -6.09 -0.47
CA GLU A 582 -25.78 -5.06 0.46
C GLU A 582 -24.84 -5.01 1.66
N ALA A 583 -24.21 -3.86 1.89
CA ALA A 583 -23.33 -3.62 3.03
C ALA A 583 -23.96 -2.58 3.95
N ASP A 584 -23.82 -2.71 5.25
CA ASP A 584 -24.26 -1.73 6.25
C ASP A 584 -23.08 -1.15 7.04
N GLY A 585 -21.85 -1.32 6.52
CA GLY A 585 -20.63 -0.94 7.23
C GLY A 585 -20.38 -1.76 8.50
N CYS A 586 -20.97 -2.95 8.65
CA CYS A 586 -20.91 -3.75 9.87
C CYS A 586 -21.51 -3.02 11.07
N HIS A 587 -22.66 -2.36 10.86
CA HIS A 587 -23.30 -1.40 11.77
C HIS A 587 -23.40 -1.89 13.23
N ASP A 588 -23.71 -3.17 13.44
CA ASP A 588 -23.96 -3.74 14.76
C ASP A 588 -22.76 -4.49 15.36
N THR A 589 -21.54 -4.30 14.82
CA THR A 589 -20.33 -4.98 15.30
C THR A 589 -19.25 -4.00 15.76
N ARG A 590 -18.19 -4.54 16.36
CA ARG A 590 -16.99 -3.76 16.72
C ARG A 590 -16.23 -3.24 15.49
N ASP A 591 -16.47 -3.85 14.33
CA ASP A 591 -15.79 -3.54 13.07
C ASP A 591 -16.55 -2.50 12.23
N LEU A 592 -17.45 -1.73 12.87
CA LEU A 592 -18.21 -0.65 12.25
C LEU A 592 -17.31 0.32 11.48
N VAL A 593 -17.65 0.55 10.21
CA VAL A 593 -17.07 1.57 9.34
C VAL A 593 -18.19 2.50 8.88
N GLU A 594 -18.09 3.78 9.25
CA GLU A 594 -19.03 4.84 8.83
C GLU A 594 -18.41 5.75 7.77
N VAL A 595 -17.07 5.85 7.73
CA VAL A 595 -16.33 6.69 6.79
C VAL A 595 -15.21 5.87 6.17
N LEU A 596 -15.28 5.66 4.86
CA LEU A 596 -14.34 4.84 4.10
C LEU A 596 -12.96 5.48 3.94
N GLU A 597 -11.95 4.62 3.90
CA GLU A 597 -10.57 4.91 3.48
C GLU A 597 -10.23 4.06 2.26
N HIS A 598 -10.01 2.76 2.47
CA HIS A 598 -9.67 1.79 1.43
C HIS A 598 -10.83 0.82 1.21
N VAL A 599 -11.05 0.41 -0.04
CA VAL A 599 -11.99 -0.67 -0.37
C VAL A 599 -11.25 -1.73 -1.16
N GLN A 600 -11.36 -2.99 -0.75
CA GLN A 600 -10.83 -4.13 -1.50
C GLN A 600 -11.96 -5.05 -1.93
N SER A 601 -12.01 -5.36 -3.22
CA SER A 601 -12.87 -6.39 -3.80
C SER A 601 -12.03 -7.65 -4.00
N VAL A 602 -12.09 -8.55 -3.01
CA VAL A 602 -11.36 -9.83 -3.03
C VAL A 602 -12.15 -10.80 -3.90
N MET A 603 -11.57 -11.22 -5.03
CA MET A 603 -12.29 -12.03 -6.01
C MET A 603 -11.48 -13.24 -6.49
N THR A 604 -12.20 -14.34 -6.70
CA THR A 604 -11.71 -15.50 -7.45
C THR A 604 -12.46 -15.59 -8.76
N ILE A 605 -11.76 -15.46 -9.88
CA ILE A 605 -12.31 -15.40 -11.23
C ILE A 605 -11.52 -16.34 -12.12
N ASP A 606 -12.17 -17.38 -12.63
CA ASP A 606 -11.61 -18.23 -13.68
C ASP A 606 -11.86 -17.58 -15.04
N HIS A 607 -10.87 -17.59 -15.94
CA HIS A 607 -11.07 -17.15 -17.32
C HIS A 607 -10.09 -17.83 -18.28
N GLN A 608 -10.53 -18.10 -19.50
CA GLN A 608 -9.68 -18.69 -20.54
C GLN A 608 -8.50 -17.80 -20.95
N ARG A 609 -8.66 -16.48 -20.79
CA ARG A 609 -7.64 -15.47 -21.09
C ARG A 609 -7.80 -14.25 -20.18
N ARG A 610 -7.01 -14.15 -19.13
CA ARG A 610 -7.16 -13.14 -18.08
C ARG A 610 -7.14 -11.70 -18.61
N GLY A 611 -6.31 -11.39 -19.61
CA GLY A 611 -6.23 -10.05 -20.20
C GLY A 611 -7.46 -9.54 -20.94
N ASP A 612 -8.42 -10.44 -21.27
CA ASP A 612 -9.71 -10.02 -21.86
C ASP A 612 -10.68 -9.50 -20.78
N LEU A 613 -10.42 -9.73 -19.49
CA LEU A 613 -11.29 -9.29 -18.41
C LEU A 613 -11.17 -7.78 -18.16
N SER A 614 -12.30 -7.16 -17.83
CA SER A 614 -12.34 -5.91 -17.08
C SER A 614 -13.24 -6.06 -15.86
N VAL A 615 -12.81 -5.50 -14.72
CA VAL A 615 -13.56 -5.52 -13.45
C VAL A 615 -13.85 -4.08 -13.02
N LYS A 616 -15.12 -3.78 -12.74
CA LYS A 616 -15.58 -2.47 -12.24
C LYS A 616 -16.37 -2.67 -10.94
N LEU A 617 -16.14 -1.80 -9.96
CA LEU A 617 -16.91 -1.71 -8.73
C LEU A 617 -17.66 -0.37 -8.67
N THR A 618 -18.92 -0.39 -8.24
CA THR A 618 -19.74 0.81 -8.02
C THR A 618 -20.20 0.85 -6.57
N SER A 619 -19.94 1.96 -5.88
CA SER A 619 -20.36 2.18 -4.49
C SER A 619 -21.85 2.57 -4.38
N PRO A 620 -22.45 2.52 -3.18
CA PRO A 620 -23.83 2.96 -2.95
C PRO A 620 -24.07 4.43 -3.35
N SER A 621 -23.04 5.28 -3.24
CA SER A 621 -23.10 6.69 -3.66
C SER A 621 -22.99 6.87 -5.18
N GLY A 622 -22.75 5.79 -5.93
CA GLY A 622 -22.63 5.80 -7.38
C GLY A 622 -21.21 6.03 -7.90
N THR A 623 -20.19 5.99 -7.04
CA THR A 623 -18.79 6.17 -7.47
C THR A 623 -18.28 4.90 -8.11
N GLU A 624 -17.84 5.01 -9.36
CA GLU A 624 -17.31 3.89 -10.15
C GLU A 624 -15.78 3.81 -10.06
N SER A 625 -15.28 2.61 -9.75
CA SER A 625 -13.85 2.27 -9.77
C SER A 625 -13.58 1.18 -10.81
N GLN A 626 -12.83 1.50 -11.87
CA GLN A 626 -12.19 0.49 -12.70
C GLN A 626 -11.08 -0.20 -11.90
N LEU A 627 -11.39 -1.39 -11.38
CA LEU A 627 -10.51 -2.19 -10.53
C LEU A 627 -9.43 -2.94 -11.33
N MET A 628 -9.75 -3.29 -12.58
CA MET A 628 -8.84 -3.91 -13.53
C MET A 628 -9.31 -3.62 -14.94
N SER A 629 -8.48 -2.99 -15.74
CA SER A 629 -8.71 -2.77 -17.17
C SER A 629 -8.28 -3.98 -18.01
N THR A 630 -8.66 -3.98 -19.29
CA THR A 630 -8.23 -5.02 -20.23
C THR A 630 -6.75 -4.89 -20.51
N ARG A 631 -6.00 -5.98 -20.39
CA ARG A 631 -4.55 -6.00 -20.64
C ARG A 631 -4.24 -6.83 -21.85
N SER A 632 -3.99 -6.16 -22.98
CA SER A 632 -3.93 -6.81 -24.30
C SER A 632 -2.83 -7.86 -24.41
N GLN A 633 -1.78 -7.75 -23.60
CA GLN A 633 -0.63 -8.64 -23.58
C GLN A 633 -0.85 -9.89 -22.71
N ASP A 634 -1.79 -9.88 -21.75
CA ASP A 634 -2.00 -10.96 -20.79
C ASP A 634 -2.80 -12.11 -21.40
N ASP A 635 -2.10 -13.19 -21.76
CA ASP A 635 -2.68 -14.41 -22.31
C ASP A 635 -2.83 -15.55 -21.28
N SER A 636 -2.61 -15.28 -19.99
CA SER A 636 -2.71 -16.29 -18.94
C SER A 636 -4.14 -16.86 -18.80
N SER A 637 -4.24 -18.15 -18.50
CA SER A 637 -5.51 -18.81 -18.15
C SER A 637 -5.68 -19.00 -16.63
N ASP A 638 -4.78 -18.43 -15.81
CA ASP A 638 -4.78 -18.63 -14.36
C ASP A 638 -5.90 -17.86 -13.66
N GLY A 639 -6.49 -16.88 -14.37
CA GLY A 639 -7.50 -15.99 -13.80
C GLY A 639 -6.97 -15.17 -12.63
N PHE A 640 -7.87 -14.78 -11.74
CA PHE A 640 -7.56 -14.13 -10.46
C PHE A 640 -7.93 -15.08 -9.34
N GLN A 641 -7.01 -15.30 -8.39
CA GLN A 641 -7.19 -16.23 -7.28
C GLN A 641 -7.11 -15.43 -5.99
N GLU A 642 -8.25 -15.24 -5.32
CA GLU A 642 -8.37 -14.41 -4.10
C GLU A 642 -7.67 -13.04 -4.24
N TRP A 643 -7.73 -12.44 -5.42
CA TRP A 643 -7.01 -11.22 -5.71
C TRP A 643 -7.72 -10.02 -5.08
N PRO A 644 -7.06 -9.23 -4.22
CA PRO A 644 -7.66 -8.11 -3.52
C PRO A 644 -7.59 -6.84 -4.38
N PHE A 645 -8.48 -6.71 -5.36
CA PHE A 645 -8.54 -5.48 -6.17
C PHE A 645 -8.84 -4.27 -5.27
N MET A 646 -7.94 -3.29 -5.23
CA MET A 646 -8.03 -2.16 -4.29
C MET A 646 -8.46 -0.87 -5.00
N THR A 647 -9.29 -0.07 -4.35
CA THR A 647 -9.59 1.31 -4.75
C THR A 647 -9.51 2.26 -3.56
N VAL A 648 -8.96 3.44 -3.79
CA VAL A 648 -9.01 4.58 -2.86
C VAL A 648 -10.12 5.57 -3.22
N TYR A 649 -10.88 5.36 -4.30
CA TYR A 649 -11.78 6.41 -4.82
C TYR A 649 -13.06 6.58 -4.02
N ASN A 650 -13.35 5.67 -3.10
CA ASN A 650 -14.46 5.79 -2.17
C ASN A 650 -14.06 6.46 -0.85
N TRP A 651 -12.86 7.06 -0.76
CA TRP A 651 -12.40 7.75 0.44
C TRP A 651 -13.43 8.79 0.90
N GLY A 652 -13.79 8.74 2.17
CA GLY A 652 -14.75 9.65 2.80
C GLY A 652 -16.22 9.27 2.61
N GLU A 653 -16.55 8.27 1.79
CA GLU A 653 -17.95 7.85 1.59
C GLU A 653 -18.50 7.02 2.77
N ASP A 654 -19.82 7.06 2.93
CA ASP A 654 -20.56 6.09 3.75
C ASP A 654 -20.64 4.75 2.98
N PRO A 655 -20.20 3.62 3.56
CA PRO A 655 -20.23 2.33 2.87
C PRO A 655 -21.63 1.71 2.77
N SER A 656 -22.65 2.28 3.41
CA SER A 656 -23.97 1.68 3.57
C SER A 656 -24.79 1.69 2.29
N GLY A 657 -25.33 0.52 1.93
CA GLY A 657 -26.22 0.30 0.81
C GLY A 657 -25.65 -0.70 -0.20
N LYS A 658 -26.15 -0.58 -1.43
CA LYS A 658 -25.88 -1.55 -2.49
C LYS A 658 -24.55 -1.28 -3.18
N TRP A 659 -23.67 -2.28 -3.14
CA TRP A 659 -22.46 -2.37 -3.95
C TRP A 659 -22.70 -3.27 -5.16
N THR A 660 -22.15 -2.89 -6.31
CA THR A 660 -22.25 -3.67 -7.54
C THR A 660 -20.87 -3.89 -8.13
N VAL A 661 -20.52 -5.16 -8.43
CA VAL A 661 -19.33 -5.48 -9.23
C VAL A 661 -19.75 -6.02 -10.59
N ALA A 662 -19.16 -5.46 -11.64
CA ALA A 662 -19.35 -5.87 -13.02
C ALA A 662 -18.05 -6.51 -13.55
N VAL A 663 -18.15 -7.75 -14.01
CA VAL A 663 -17.04 -8.51 -14.62
C VAL A 663 -17.38 -8.77 -16.08
N LYS A 664 -16.55 -8.29 -17.00
CA LYS A 664 -16.82 -8.32 -18.44
C LYS A 664 -15.70 -8.99 -19.23
N ASP A 665 -16.09 -9.84 -20.18
CA ASP A 665 -15.20 -10.36 -21.23
C ASP A 665 -15.17 -9.37 -22.40
N ASN A 666 -13.99 -8.83 -22.70
CA ASN A 666 -13.74 -7.93 -23.82
C ASN A 666 -12.83 -8.61 -24.85
N PRO A 667 -13.36 -9.58 -25.62
CA PRO A 667 -12.55 -10.40 -26.49
C PRO A 667 -11.90 -9.55 -27.59
N GLY A 668 -10.57 -9.66 -27.70
CA GLY A 668 -9.85 -9.05 -28.81
C GLY A 668 -10.33 -9.58 -30.17
N SER A 669 -10.03 -8.83 -31.25
CA SER A 669 -10.46 -9.12 -32.64
C SER A 669 -10.09 -10.52 -33.17
N ARG A 670 -9.20 -11.24 -32.48
CA ARG A 670 -8.69 -12.58 -32.85
C ARG A 670 -9.47 -13.74 -32.23
N ARG A 671 -10.33 -13.52 -31.24
CA ARG A 671 -11.10 -14.60 -30.58
C ARG A 671 -12.34 -14.95 -31.41
N LYS A 672 -12.55 -16.24 -31.71
CA LYS A 672 -13.78 -16.69 -32.39
C LYS A 672 -14.96 -16.46 -31.45
N ARG A 673 -16.06 -15.90 -31.99
CA ARG A 673 -17.31 -15.77 -31.24
C ARG A 673 -17.77 -17.15 -30.77
N SER A 674 -18.02 -17.26 -29.48
CA SER A 674 -18.59 -18.43 -28.80
C SER A 674 -19.90 -18.00 -28.14
N ASN A 675 -20.85 -18.93 -28.00
CA ASN A 675 -22.05 -18.73 -27.18
C ASN A 675 -21.91 -19.39 -25.80
N GLU A 676 -20.84 -20.15 -25.57
CA GLU A 676 -20.53 -20.78 -24.28
C GLU A 676 -19.84 -19.79 -23.34
N PRO A 677 -20.05 -19.89 -22.02
CA PRO A 677 -19.29 -19.15 -21.01
C PRO A 677 -17.78 -19.34 -21.17
N VAL A 678 -17.03 -18.29 -20.87
CA VAL A 678 -15.57 -18.22 -21.05
C VAL A 678 -14.79 -18.19 -19.76
N GLY A 679 -15.51 -17.98 -18.68
CA GLY A 679 -14.99 -17.88 -17.33
C GLY A 679 -16.13 -17.86 -16.34
N LYS A 680 -15.77 -17.72 -15.07
CA LYS A 680 -16.73 -17.76 -13.98
C LYS A 680 -16.20 -16.95 -12.79
N VAL A 681 -17.06 -16.13 -12.19
CA VAL A 681 -16.83 -15.54 -10.87
C VAL A 681 -17.19 -16.59 -9.81
N ARG A 682 -16.18 -17.04 -9.07
CA ARG A 682 -16.28 -18.11 -8.07
C ARG A 682 -16.63 -17.59 -6.68
N ALA A 683 -15.96 -16.51 -6.30
CA ALA A 683 -16.09 -15.90 -4.99
C ALA A 683 -15.89 -14.39 -5.10
N TRP A 684 -16.58 -13.65 -4.25
CA TRP A 684 -16.43 -12.21 -4.08
C TRP A 684 -16.67 -11.83 -2.63
N SER A 685 -15.77 -11.05 -2.06
CA SER A 685 -15.96 -10.36 -0.79
C SER A 685 -15.51 -8.91 -0.90
N LEU A 686 -16.22 -8.02 -0.24
CA LEU A 686 -15.81 -6.64 -0.02
C LEU A 686 -15.16 -6.51 1.35
N VAL A 687 -13.98 -5.91 1.39
CA VAL A 687 -13.31 -5.49 2.61
C VAL A 687 -13.31 -3.97 2.63
N LEU A 688 -14.01 -3.42 3.60
CA LEU A 688 -14.21 -2.00 3.81
C LEU A 688 -13.33 -1.57 4.97
N TRP A 689 -12.37 -0.68 4.71
CA TRP A 689 -11.49 -0.11 5.71
C TRP A 689 -11.88 1.33 5.97
N GLY A 690 -11.86 1.75 7.23
CA GLY A 690 -12.16 3.14 7.55
C GLY A 690 -12.28 3.42 9.03
N THR A 691 -13.05 4.46 9.34
CA THR A 691 -13.27 4.91 10.72
C THR A 691 -14.74 4.92 11.08
N ARG A 692 -15.00 5.06 12.38
CA ARG A 692 -16.32 5.31 12.97
C ARG A 692 -16.25 6.50 13.92
N ASP A 693 -17.41 7.06 14.25
CA ASP A 693 -17.53 8.02 15.35
C ASP A 693 -17.45 7.28 16.70
N GLU A 694 -16.25 7.26 17.29
CA GLU A 694 -15.99 6.57 18.57
C GLU A 694 -16.86 7.11 19.72
N ASP A 695 -17.11 8.43 19.78
CA ASP A 695 -17.95 9.03 20.83
C ASP A 695 -19.40 8.54 20.73
N LYS A 696 -19.93 8.42 19.50
CA LYS A 696 -21.26 7.85 19.27
C LYS A 696 -21.27 6.35 19.50
N PHE A 697 -20.22 5.62 19.13
CA PHE A 697 -20.13 4.18 19.38
C PHE A 697 -20.12 3.90 20.88
N ASP A 698 -19.31 4.59 21.68
CA ASP A 698 -19.27 4.41 23.13
C ASP A 698 -20.62 4.74 23.79
N GLN A 699 -21.32 5.77 23.29
CA GLN A 699 -22.69 6.08 23.71
C GLN A 699 -23.67 4.98 23.34
N ARG A 700 -23.66 4.49 22.08
CA ARG A 700 -24.51 3.38 21.62
C ARG A 700 -24.20 2.09 22.36
N ALA A 701 -22.92 1.76 22.56
CA ALA A 701 -22.47 0.62 23.33
C ALA A 701 -22.93 0.73 24.78
N ALA A 702 -22.82 1.92 25.41
CA ALA A 702 -23.36 2.15 26.75
C ALA A 702 -24.90 2.08 26.79
N GLU A 703 -25.59 2.51 25.74
CA GLU A 703 -27.04 2.39 25.60
C GLU A 703 -27.49 0.96 25.36
N MET A 704 -26.78 0.20 24.53
CA MET A 704 -26.97 -1.23 24.27
C MET A 704 -26.64 -2.05 25.51
N GLU A 705 -25.57 -1.71 26.25
CA GLU A 705 -25.26 -2.30 27.55
C GLU A 705 -26.36 -1.95 28.55
N LYS A 706 -26.88 -0.72 28.54
CA LYS A 706 -28.00 -0.30 29.39
C LYS A 706 -29.33 -0.92 28.99
N ALA A 707 -29.53 -1.27 27.72
CA ALA A 707 -30.69 -1.99 27.20
C ALA A 707 -30.57 -3.51 27.42
N ALA A 708 -29.34 -4.04 27.38
CA ALA A 708 -28.98 -5.41 27.72
C ALA A 708 -28.98 -5.66 29.24
N ARG A 709 -28.82 -4.59 30.05
CA ARG A 709 -29.12 -4.60 31.49
C ARG A 709 -30.62 -4.87 31.66
N CYS A 710 -30.89 -6.14 31.91
CA CYS A 710 -32.17 -6.82 32.01
C CYS A 710 -33.29 -5.97 32.65
N VAL A 711 -34.44 -5.96 31.98
CA VAL A 711 -35.63 -5.17 32.32
C VAL A 711 -36.41 -5.70 33.54
N ASP A 712 -36.04 -6.82 34.15
CA ASP A 712 -36.74 -7.34 35.34
C ASP A 712 -35.83 -7.50 36.56
N ALA A 713 -36.27 -6.91 37.66
CA ALA A 713 -35.45 -6.47 38.78
C ALA A 713 -35.22 -7.51 39.90
N GLU A 714 -35.28 -8.82 39.63
CA GLU A 714 -35.24 -9.83 40.71
C GLU A 714 -33.96 -10.68 40.84
N ASP A 715 -33.02 -10.70 39.88
CA ASP A 715 -31.77 -11.48 40.04
C ASP A 715 -30.52 -10.69 39.61
N LYS A 716 -30.18 -9.68 40.41
CA LYS A 716 -29.09 -8.72 40.10
C LYS A 716 -27.67 -9.27 40.20
N GLU A 717 -27.45 -10.38 40.90
CA GLU A 717 -26.10 -10.96 41.04
C GLU A 717 -25.80 -12.07 40.02
N ASP A 718 -26.83 -12.69 39.44
CA ASP A 718 -26.67 -13.85 38.54
C ASP A 718 -26.50 -13.42 37.07
N CYS A 719 -27.11 -12.29 36.67
CA CYS A 719 -26.98 -11.76 35.31
C CYS A 719 -25.63 -11.09 35.02
N ALA A 720 -25.07 -10.34 35.98
CA ALA A 720 -23.78 -9.66 35.78
C ALA A 720 -22.63 -10.65 35.60
N LEU A 721 -22.68 -11.79 36.30
CA LEU A 721 -21.69 -12.84 36.18
C LEU A 721 -21.85 -13.62 34.87
N LYS A 722 -23.09 -13.90 34.44
CA LYS A 722 -23.36 -14.58 33.17
C LYS A 722 -23.04 -13.74 31.94
N ALA A 723 -23.27 -12.43 31.97
CA ALA A 723 -22.89 -11.53 30.89
C ALA A 723 -21.36 -11.41 30.77
N LEU A 724 -20.66 -11.23 31.89
CA LEU A 724 -19.19 -11.15 31.90
C LEU A 724 -18.53 -12.47 31.48
N VAL A 725 -19.11 -13.61 31.88
CA VAL A 725 -18.66 -14.93 31.44
C VAL A 725 -19.03 -15.18 29.99
N SER A 726 -20.20 -14.74 29.51
CA SER A 726 -20.60 -14.85 28.10
C SER A 726 -19.68 -14.04 27.19
N ASP A 727 -19.36 -12.80 27.54
CA ASP A 727 -18.44 -11.96 26.76
C ASP A 727 -17.02 -12.51 26.77
N PHE A 728 -16.53 -12.96 27.94
CA PHE A 728 -15.22 -13.61 28.04
C PHE A 728 -15.17 -14.95 27.28
N THR A 729 -16.27 -15.71 27.26
CA THR A 729 -16.35 -16.99 26.55
C THR A 729 -16.47 -16.76 25.05
N LYS A 730 -17.20 -15.71 24.62
CA LYS A 730 -17.40 -15.34 23.22
C LYS A 730 -16.12 -14.80 22.58
N ASP A 731 -15.40 -13.90 23.26
CA ASP A 731 -14.07 -13.43 22.84
C ASP A 731 -13.05 -14.59 22.76
N PHE A 732 -13.19 -15.60 23.64
CA PHE A 732 -12.31 -16.76 23.64
C PHE A 732 -12.70 -17.84 22.61
N THR A 733 -13.99 -18.00 22.28
CA THR A 733 -14.45 -18.97 21.26
C THR A 733 -14.28 -18.43 19.85
N ASP A 734 -14.53 -17.14 19.61
CA ASP A 734 -14.46 -16.56 18.27
C ASP A 734 -13.01 -16.40 17.77
N GLU A 735 -12.01 -16.38 18.67
CA GLU A 735 -10.58 -16.39 18.33
C GLU A 735 -9.94 -17.80 18.28
N VAL A 736 -10.61 -18.86 18.75
CA VAL A 736 -9.99 -20.20 18.89
C VAL A 736 -10.77 -21.34 18.24
N MET A 737 -12.09 -21.21 18.02
CA MET A 737 -12.87 -22.22 17.28
C MET A 737 -14.07 -21.59 16.54
N PRO A 738 -14.06 -21.53 15.20
CA PRO A 738 -15.23 -21.14 14.43
C PRO A 738 -16.39 -22.10 14.68
N ASN A 739 -17.59 -21.55 14.84
CA ASN A 739 -18.83 -22.29 15.10
C ASN A 739 -19.22 -23.18 13.91
N ASP A 740 -18.78 -24.44 13.91
CA ASP A 740 -19.49 -25.54 13.25
C ASP A 740 -19.49 -26.78 14.15
N ILE A 741 -20.67 -27.14 14.65
CA ILE A 741 -20.88 -28.41 15.37
C ILE A 741 -20.88 -29.54 14.32
N VAL A 742 -19.73 -30.16 14.10
CA VAL A 742 -19.63 -31.47 13.42
C VAL A 742 -19.69 -32.59 14.48
N PRO A 743 -20.52 -33.64 14.31
CA PRO A 743 -20.58 -34.77 15.24
C PRO A 743 -19.22 -35.46 15.41
N ALA A 744 -19.02 -36.03 16.60
CA ALA A 744 -17.74 -36.55 17.15
C ALA A 744 -17.09 -37.74 16.38
N ASP A 745 -17.52 -38.02 15.17
CA ASP A 745 -17.16 -39.17 14.35
C ASP A 745 -16.10 -38.81 13.30
N GLU A 746 -15.88 -37.52 13.03
CA GLU A 746 -14.95 -37.02 11.97
C GLU A 746 -13.74 -36.23 12.53
N MET A 747 -13.48 -36.30 13.83
CA MET A 747 -12.49 -35.46 14.52
C MET A 747 -11.03 -35.99 14.45
N GLU A 748 -10.72 -36.98 13.62
CA GLU A 748 -9.36 -37.58 13.52
C GLU A 748 -8.50 -37.04 12.36
N SER A 749 -8.98 -36.08 11.55
CA SER A 749 -8.23 -35.57 10.39
C SER A 749 -8.06 -34.04 10.28
N GLN A 750 -8.36 -33.27 11.33
CA GLN A 750 -8.15 -31.80 11.36
C GLN A 750 -7.44 -31.36 12.64
N LYS A 751 -6.21 -31.83 12.83
CA LYS A 751 -5.28 -31.25 13.82
C LYS A 751 -3.95 -30.93 13.14
N ALA A 752 -3.96 -29.88 12.34
CA ALA A 752 -2.79 -29.09 12.04
C ALA A 752 -3.30 -27.68 11.74
N GLU A 753 -2.55 -26.68 12.19
CA GLU A 753 -2.74 -25.25 11.89
C GLU A 753 -3.82 -24.55 12.73
N GLU A 754 -3.42 -24.13 13.94
CA GLU A 754 -3.51 -22.74 14.41
C GLU A 754 -2.99 -22.71 15.87
N GLY A 755 -1.69 -22.43 16.01
CA GLY A 755 -1.02 -22.43 17.29
C GLY A 755 -1.16 -21.10 18.02
N VAL A 756 -2.20 -20.94 18.83
CA VAL A 756 -2.24 -19.90 19.87
C VAL A 756 -1.13 -20.21 20.89
N SER A 757 -0.18 -19.29 21.04
CA SER A 757 0.96 -19.46 21.95
C SER A 757 0.49 -19.42 23.42
N ILE A 758 0.92 -20.42 24.20
CA ILE A 758 0.69 -20.52 25.65
C ILE A 758 1.19 -19.27 26.39
N ASP A 759 2.26 -18.63 25.91
CA ASP A 759 2.79 -17.39 26.47
C ASP A 759 1.89 -16.18 26.16
N GLY A 760 1.20 -16.20 25.01
CA GLY A 760 0.16 -15.24 24.66
C GLY A 760 -1.05 -15.37 25.58
N LEU A 761 -1.54 -16.60 25.78
CA LEU A 761 -2.65 -16.88 26.69
C LEU A 761 -2.32 -16.55 28.16
N LEU A 762 -1.09 -16.82 28.60
CA LEU A 762 -0.62 -16.44 29.93
C LEU A 762 -0.53 -14.92 30.06
N ASN A 763 -0.01 -14.20 29.06
CA ASN A 763 0.05 -12.74 29.09
C ASN A 763 -1.35 -12.11 29.12
N THR A 764 -2.27 -12.59 28.30
CA THR A 764 -3.67 -12.12 28.29
C THR A 764 -4.35 -12.41 29.64
N PHE A 765 -4.13 -13.60 30.21
CA PHE A 765 -4.63 -13.95 31.54
C PHE A 765 -4.05 -13.06 32.65
N TYR A 766 -2.74 -12.80 32.64
CA TYR A 766 -2.11 -11.90 33.61
C TYR A 766 -2.57 -10.44 33.43
N HIS A 767 -2.75 -9.98 32.20
CA HIS A 767 -3.30 -8.64 31.91
C HIS A 767 -4.74 -8.50 32.39
N ALA A 768 -5.57 -9.52 32.21
CA ALA A 768 -6.95 -9.53 32.70
C ALA A 768 -7.00 -9.51 34.24
N VAL A 769 -6.17 -10.31 34.91
CA VAL A 769 -6.08 -10.33 36.39
C VAL A 769 -5.56 -8.99 36.93
N ASP A 770 -4.56 -8.38 36.28
CA ASP A 770 -4.02 -7.07 36.67
C ASP A 770 -5.03 -5.94 36.44
N LYS A 771 -5.80 -5.99 35.34
CA LYS A 771 -6.91 -5.05 35.07
C LYS A 771 -8.00 -5.13 36.14
N ILE A 772 -8.43 -6.35 36.51
CA ILE A 772 -9.41 -6.59 37.58
C ILE A 772 -8.90 -6.09 38.94
N GLN A 773 -7.60 -6.24 39.23
CA GLN A 773 -6.97 -5.74 40.45
C GLN A 773 -6.91 -4.21 40.50
N ARG A 774 -6.70 -3.54 39.36
CA ARG A 774 -6.68 -2.07 39.26
C ARG A 774 -8.07 -1.46 39.39
N GLU A 775 -9.09 -2.10 38.82
CA GLU A 775 -10.48 -1.61 38.83
C GLU A 775 -11.16 -1.74 40.21
N LYS A 776 -10.74 -2.71 41.05
CA LYS A 776 -11.30 -2.91 42.40
C LYS A 776 -10.74 -2.02 43.51
N GLY A 777 -9.81 -1.11 43.21
CA GLY A 777 -9.50 0.05 44.05
C GLY A 777 -8.95 -0.19 45.47
N ASN A 778 -8.68 -1.42 45.92
CA ASN A 778 -8.26 -1.70 47.30
C ASN A 778 -6.83 -2.26 47.35
N LYS A 779 -5.88 -1.46 47.85
CA LYS A 779 -4.42 -1.73 47.76
C LYS A 779 -3.89 -2.88 48.62
N ASN A 780 -4.72 -3.63 49.35
CA ASN A 780 -4.23 -4.58 50.35
C ASN A 780 -4.63 -6.06 50.18
N ASP A 781 -5.46 -6.43 49.20
CA ASP A 781 -5.74 -7.85 48.91
C ASP A 781 -5.13 -8.26 47.58
N LYS A 782 -3.94 -8.85 47.63
CA LYS A 782 -3.37 -9.56 46.47
C LYS A 782 -4.11 -10.89 46.31
N ILE A 783 -4.74 -11.12 45.17
CA ILE A 783 -5.22 -12.46 44.78
C ILE A 783 -3.98 -13.30 44.44
N PRO A 784 -3.60 -14.33 45.21
CA PRO A 784 -2.43 -15.12 44.90
C PRO A 784 -2.84 -16.26 43.95
N VAL A 785 -2.76 -16.02 42.65
CA VAL A 785 -2.79 -17.12 41.65
C VAL A 785 -1.36 -17.59 41.46
N THR A 786 -1.05 -18.84 41.80
CA THR A 786 0.31 -19.37 41.60
C THR A 786 0.52 -19.78 40.14
N VAL A 787 1.74 -19.56 39.61
CA VAL A 787 2.16 -19.95 38.25
C VAL A 787 1.89 -21.44 37.98
N GLU A 788 1.95 -22.27 39.02
CA GLU A 788 1.67 -23.70 38.94
C GLU A 788 0.16 -24.00 38.77
N GLN A 789 -0.73 -23.18 39.33
CA GLN A 789 -2.18 -23.28 39.09
C GLN A 789 -2.54 -22.84 37.66
N ALA A 790 -1.92 -21.78 37.15
CA ALA A 790 -2.11 -21.32 35.76
C ALA A 790 -1.59 -22.36 34.74
N ARG A 791 -0.41 -22.95 34.98
CA ARG A 791 0.13 -24.02 34.12
C ARG A 791 -0.70 -25.30 34.15
N LYS A 792 -1.26 -25.65 35.31
CA LYS A 792 -2.09 -26.85 35.48
C LYS A 792 -3.50 -26.66 34.90
N PHE A 793 -3.99 -25.42 34.85
CA PHE A 793 -5.21 -25.04 34.12
C PHE A 793 -5.01 -25.20 32.61
N ILE A 794 -3.92 -24.63 32.07
CA ILE A 794 -3.59 -24.67 30.63
C ILE A 794 -3.26 -26.10 30.17
N SER A 795 -2.48 -26.87 30.93
CA SER A 795 -2.09 -28.25 30.59
C SER A 795 -3.26 -29.24 30.55
N ASN A 796 -4.40 -28.94 31.18
CA ASN A 796 -5.54 -29.86 31.25
C ASN A 796 -6.68 -29.49 30.30
N MET A 797 -6.64 -28.29 29.69
CA MET A 797 -7.52 -27.94 28.56
C MET A 797 -7.25 -28.79 27.31
N GLU A 798 -6.04 -29.34 27.16
CA GLU A 798 -5.67 -30.20 26.03
C GLU A 798 -6.40 -31.57 25.97
N ARG A 799 -7.15 -31.98 27.02
CA ARG A 799 -7.72 -33.35 27.13
C ARG A 799 -9.23 -33.50 26.96
N GLN A 800 -9.96 -32.44 26.62
CA GLN A 800 -11.39 -32.42 26.23
C GLN A 800 -12.29 -33.54 26.84
N ASP A 801 -12.81 -33.31 28.06
CA ASP A 801 -13.96 -34.07 28.60
C ASP A 801 -15.07 -33.10 29.11
N PRO A 802 -16.19 -32.97 28.39
CA PRO A 802 -17.31 -32.09 28.74
C PRO A 802 -18.01 -32.44 30.06
N ALA A 803 -17.96 -33.71 30.51
CA ALA A 803 -18.58 -34.12 31.77
C ALA A 803 -17.84 -33.56 32.99
N TRP A 804 -16.54 -33.32 32.85
CA TRP A 804 -15.71 -32.73 33.89
C TRP A 804 -15.88 -31.21 33.98
N LEU A 805 -16.07 -30.51 32.85
CA LEU A 805 -16.35 -29.06 32.84
C LEU A 805 -17.62 -28.73 33.63
N LYS A 806 -18.65 -29.55 33.49
CA LYS A 806 -19.89 -29.45 34.26
C LYS A 806 -19.68 -29.74 35.74
N HIS A 807 -18.75 -30.64 36.09
CA HIS A 807 -18.39 -30.91 37.49
C HIS A 807 -17.60 -29.76 38.12
N GLN A 808 -16.70 -29.11 37.38
CA GLN A 808 -15.90 -27.98 37.87
C GLN A 808 -16.68 -26.67 37.96
N ILE A 809 -17.64 -26.44 37.05
CA ILE A 809 -18.61 -25.33 37.17
C ILE A 809 -19.42 -25.51 38.46
N ASN A 810 -19.87 -26.73 38.75
CA ASN A 810 -20.58 -27.02 40.00
C ASN A 810 -19.67 -26.85 41.24
N GLU A 811 -18.38 -27.21 41.18
CA GLU A 811 -17.44 -27.00 42.30
C GLU A 811 -17.10 -25.51 42.51
N LEU A 812 -17.01 -24.72 41.43
CA LEU A 812 -16.83 -23.26 41.49
C LEU A 812 -18.08 -22.56 42.05
N GLU A 813 -19.27 -22.99 41.65
CA GLU A 813 -20.54 -22.50 42.21
C GLU A 813 -20.65 -22.80 43.71
N ASP A 814 -20.23 -23.99 44.15
CA ASP A 814 -20.25 -24.39 45.57
C ASP A 814 -19.21 -23.61 46.40
N LEU A 815 -18.05 -23.29 45.80
CA LEU A 815 -17.02 -22.46 46.42
C LEU A 815 -17.46 -20.99 46.56
N ILE A 816 -18.12 -20.45 45.54
CA ILE A 816 -18.70 -19.10 45.54
C ILE A 816 -19.85 -19.00 46.58
N GLN A 817 -20.71 -20.02 46.69
CA GLN A 817 -21.75 -20.08 47.72
C GLN A 817 -21.16 -20.21 49.13
N THR A 818 -20.03 -20.91 49.29
CA THR A 818 -19.32 -21.01 50.56
C THR A 818 -18.68 -19.68 50.97
N MET A 819 -18.12 -18.93 50.00
CA MET A 819 -17.59 -17.58 50.23
C MET A 819 -18.68 -16.57 50.61
N LYS A 820 -19.86 -16.61 49.96
CA LYS A 820 -21.02 -15.77 50.33
C LYS A 820 -21.56 -16.07 51.75
N LYS A 821 -21.48 -17.33 52.21
CA LYS A 821 -21.85 -17.71 53.59
C LYS A 821 -20.82 -17.28 54.63
N MET A 822 -19.57 -17.07 54.25
CA MET A 822 -18.53 -16.54 55.13
C MET A 822 -18.69 -15.03 55.34
N ASP A 823 -19.06 -14.29 54.29
CA ASP A 823 -19.33 -12.84 54.34
C ASP A 823 -20.49 -12.49 55.30
N LYS A 824 -21.57 -13.28 55.24
CA LYS A 824 -22.75 -13.11 56.13
C LYS A 824 -22.45 -13.39 57.62
N ARG A 825 -21.39 -14.16 57.91
CA ARG A 825 -20.94 -14.47 59.29
C ARG A 825 -19.98 -13.42 59.84
N GLU A 826 -19.39 -12.57 59.00
CA GLU A 826 -18.62 -11.40 59.40
C GLU A 826 -19.49 -10.14 59.53
N GLU A 827 -20.62 -10.06 58.81
CA GLU A 827 -21.63 -9.00 59.04
C GLU A 827 -22.49 -9.21 60.30
N GLU A 828 -22.70 -10.47 60.75
CA GLU A 828 -23.44 -10.79 61.99
C GLU A 828 -22.57 -10.78 63.27
N LYS A 829 -21.25 -10.56 63.16
CA LYS A 829 -20.30 -10.41 64.27
C LYS A 829 -19.92 -8.95 64.49
#